data_AF-A0A318EDD5-F1
#
_entry.id   AF-A0A318EDD5-F1
#
_cell.length_a   1.000
_cell.length_b   1.000
_cell.length_c   1.000
_cell.angle_alpha   90.00
_cell.angle_beta   90.00
_cell.angle_gamma   90.00
#
_symmetry.space_group_name_H-M   'P 1'
#
loop_
_entity.id
_entity.type
_entity.pdbx_description
1 polymer ?
#
loop_
_entity_poly.entity_id
_entity_poly.type
_entity_poly.pdbx_seq_one_letter_code
_entity_poly.pdbx_strand_id
1 'polypeptide(L)'
;MSPNQKRTAPLLGAAVVLAAACGGGGGGGTTEEPIPQEILLTISGKIVGPAPSGAEVTARIGDVEVTTEAAEDGAYSLELAVDEALSSALVTLAGKFTGDQSFVEMLSQLGSVSDLQAQAGEDDSLSPDENIRTNISSLSTAEAVLLDEAAGGGGKGAIGNGIDAAEALELAAILELAATDPDAFALPQGTDTTLALARSRDGRASFAAAVEETDPKSLENARRALIVNPDVVGAITASDVPNVLLSAVLQVGGEFPFNFFDLVTGIEFDEEGRGRFFSSRTNRGISWTFADNRVRVTYDEPQLTFGDELVDCDGDGTPTREQGVVTDDGFELVILSPTAISLSITGTLAFPECPAVPEETVTSTGALTVLNQSNTGGFVEADIAGASFVAPVRIPNGETDSGASLFQAELLNFSANGTGSGTYLIDAFDWTIEDGTLTLTYADGVNVRYRTVASIDAVAAGVLVDSGAGIDRLAEIDFGFEADPAASIDPLDVAGQYFQFGVGEENGGDPRLKGFRFVLQADGSGSQATDFVDENGEVVDAALPLRWVAEGGELLITRYQDGDSGAPCDPPATGCQLVDERRLVAVNEDGERFYLLEFRQRYAGGVVNGPATTVARFYDRVPLAAKNGFVLPAPALRTPAPGALQHLH
;
A
#
# COMPACT_ATOMS: atom_id res chain seq x y z
N MET A 1 34.65 -5.88 -51.29
CA MET A 1 35.78 -5.24 -52.03
C MET A 1 36.29 -4.07 -51.20
N SER A 2 37.51 -3.59 -51.44
CA SER A 2 38.16 -2.45 -50.74
C SER A 2 38.12 -1.18 -51.64
N PRO A 3 38.45 0.04 -51.18
CA PRO A 3 38.79 0.53 -49.82
C PRO A 3 37.71 1.51 -49.28
N ASN A 4 37.88 2.47 -48.34
CA ASN A 4 38.96 3.12 -47.57
C ASN A 4 38.31 3.74 -46.28
N GLN A 5 38.94 4.39 -45.28
CA GLN A 5 40.34 4.80 -45.01
C GLN A 5 40.61 4.85 -43.48
N LYS A 6 41.87 4.58 -43.07
CA LYS A 6 42.74 5.28 -42.06
C LYS A 6 42.08 6.20 -40.98
N ARG A 7 42.53 6.24 -39.71
CA ARG A 7 43.89 5.93 -39.17
C ARG A 7 43.99 5.72 -37.62
N THR A 8 44.62 4.60 -37.22
CA THR A 8 45.61 4.41 -36.11
C THR A 8 45.37 4.82 -34.63
N ALA A 9 45.43 3.81 -33.74
CA ALA A 9 46.06 3.87 -32.40
C ALA A 9 47.56 3.45 -32.47
N PRO A 10 48.34 3.37 -31.37
CA PRO A 10 48.35 2.15 -30.52
C PRO A 10 48.68 2.34 -29.01
N LEU A 11 48.59 1.24 -28.23
CA LEU A 11 49.13 1.09 -26.86
C LEU A 11 50.66 0.87 -26.87
N LEU A 12 51.35 1.25 -25.78
CA LEU A 12 52.02 0.33 -24.85
C LEU A 12 52.62 1.08 -23.63
N GLY A 13 52.86 0.39 -22.51
CA GLY A 13 53.54 0.95 -21.33
C GLY A 13 54.60 0.01 -20.75
N ALA A 14 55.68 0.57 -20.20
CA ALA A 14 56.69 -0.16 -19.42
C ALA A 14 57.55 0.77 -18.52
N ALA A 15 57.28 0.73 -17.21
CA ALA A 15 58.21 0.62 -16.08
C ALA A 15 59.62 1.33 -16.04
N VAL A 16 59.91 1.89 -14.85
CA VAL A 16 61.17 1.75 -14.06
C VAL A 16 62.33 2.79 -14.16
N VAL A 17 62.41 3.59 -13.08
CA VAL A 17 63.60 3.97 -12.26
C VAL A 17 64.57 5.12 -12.65
N LEU A 18 64.59 6.10 -11.73
CA LEU A 18 65.63 7.07 -11.29
C LEU A 18 66.90 7.34 -12.13
N ALA A 19 67.12 8.64 -12.39
CA ALA A 19 68.41 9.33 -12.20
C ALA A 19 68.15 10.79 -11.75
N ALA A 20 69.16 11.53 -11.28
CA ALA A 20 68.97 12.77 -10.52
C ALA A 20 69.67 14.03 -11.07
N ALA A 21 69.15 15.18 -10.60
CA ALA A 21 69.85 16.46 -10.31
C ALA A 21 69.96 17.59 -11.37
N CYS A 22 69.74 18.81 -10.82
CA CYS A 22 70.18 20.15 -11.25
C CYS A 22 69.54 20.83 -12.48
N GLY A 23 69.10 22.09 -12.25
CA GLY A 23 68.57 23.02 -13.26
C GLY A 23 67.04 23.10 -13.23
N GLY A 24 66.38 24.15 -12.73
CA GLY A 24 66.90 25.45 -12.24
C GLY A 24 66.41 26.63 -13.08
N GLY A 25 65.08 26.76 -13.25
CA GLY A 25 64.45 27.88 -13.94
C GLY A 25 63.01 28.05 -13.45
N GLY A 26 62.69 29.20 -12.88
CA GLY A 26 61.37 29.46 -12.30
C GLY A 26 60.35 29.83 -13.36
N GLY A 27 59.31 29.00 -13.51
CA GLY A 27 58.08 29.33 -14.23
C GLY A 27 56.91 28.93 -13.35
N GLY A 28 56.27 29.90 -12.70
CA GLY A 28 55.12 29.67 -11.82
C GLY A 28 53.86 29.40 -12.63
N GLY A 29 53.76 28.20 -13.20
CA GLY A 29 52.49 27.69 -13.68
C GLY A 29 51.66 27.26 -12.48
N THR A 30 50.74 28.12 -12.05
CA THR A 30 49.61 27.69 -11.24
C THR A 30 48.85 26.66 -12.07
N THR A 31 48.76 25.43 -11.57
CA THR A 31 47.62 24.58 -11.89
C THR A 31 46.42 25.25 -11.27
N GLU A 32 45.76 26.09 -12.08
CA GLU A 32 44.44 26.63 -11.80
C GLU A 32 43.52 25.42 -11.66
N GLU A 33 43.10 25.12 -10.43
CA GLU A 33 42.03 24.14 -10.20
C GLU A 33 40.80 24.61 -10.99
N PRO A 34 40.05 23.68 -11.61
CA PRO A 34 38.80 24.07 -12.25
C PRO A 34 37.94 24.73 -11.18
N ILE A 35 37.54 25.98 -11.43
CA ILE A 35 36.63 26.70 -10.53
C ILE A 35 35.35 25.84 -10.45
N PRO A 36 34.91 25.42 -9.24
CA PRO A 36 33.66 24.70 -9.08
C PRO A 36 32.53 25.48 -9.75
N GLN A 37 31.67 24.79 -10.49
CA GLN A 37 30.44 25.42 -10.97
C GLN A 37 29.42 25.31 -9.87
N GLU A 38 28.94 26.46 -9.39
CA GLU A 38 27.94 26.54 -8.34
C GLU A 38 26.56 26.63 -8.99
N ILE A 39 25.69 25.68 -8.66
CA ILE A 39 24.25 25.79 -8.84
C ILE A 39 23.74 26.75 -7.74
N LEU A 40 23.07 27.81 -8.16
CA LEU A 40 22.36 28.70 -7.24
C LEU A 40 20.90 28.26 -7.18
N LEU A 41 20.32 28.24 -5.97
CA LEU A 41 18.91 27.94 -5.76
C LEU A 41 18.41 28.65 -4.52
N THR A 42 17.36 29.44 -4.64
CA THR A 42 16.64 30.01 -3.49
C THR A 42 15.49 29.08 -3.14
N ILE A 43 15.41 28.59 -1.91
CA ILE A 43 14.28 27.79 -1.43
C ILE A 43 13.46 28.63 -0.46
N SER A 44 12.19 28.86 -0.79
CA SER A 44 11.25 29.61 0.05
C SER A 44 10.01 28.78 0.38
N GLY A 45 9.49 28.95 1.59
CA GLY A 45 8.35 28.19 2.10
C GLY A 45 7.97 28.60 3.51
N LYS A 46 7.24 27.74 4.22
CA LYS A 46 6.87 27.92 5.63
C LYS A 46 7.28 26.72 6.47
N ILE A 47 7.56 26.96 7.75
CA ILE A 47 7.40 25.92 8.79
C ILE A 47 5.99 26.05 9.38
N VAL A 48 5.23 24.97 9.32
CA VAL A 48 3.80 24.93 9.64
C VAL A 48 3.61 24.31 11.02
N GLY A 49 2.89 25.02 11.90
CA GLY A 49 2.59 24.54 13.25
C GLY A 49 2.08 25.65 14.17
N PRO A 50 1.93 25.38 15.47
CA PRO A 50 1.20 26.25 16.40
C PRO A 50 1.89 27.57 16.79
N ALA A 51 3.24 27.63 16.86
CA ALA A 51 3.97 28.89 17.07
C ALA A 51 5.32 28.91 16.31
N PRO A 52 5.31 29.08 14.97
CA PRO A 52 6.49 28.91 14.11
C PRO A 52 7.50 30.08 14.16
N SER A 53 7.15 31.17 14.85
CA SER A 53 7.97 32.38 14.96
C SER A 53 9.36 32.13 15.55
N GLY A 54 10.40 32.44 14.79
CA GLY A 54 11.79 32.23 15.20
C GLY A 54 12.21 30.76 15.29
N ALA A 55 11.50 29.85 14.62
CA ALA A 55 11.95 28.48 14.44
C ALA A 55 13.21 28.44 13.55
N GLU A 56 14.16 27.55 13.87
CA GLU A 56 15.37 27.33 13.09
C GLU A 56 15.04 26.42 11.89
N VAL A 57 15.33 26.87 10.67
CA VAL A 57 15.12 26.10 9.44
C VAL A 57 16.46 25.86 8.77
N THR A 58 16.85 24.59 8.65
CA THR A 58 18.15 24.16 8.09
C THR A 58 17.96 23.27 6.87
N ALA A 59 18.47 23.70 5.71
CA ALA A 59 18.67 22.84 4.56
C ALA A 59 19.95 22.02 4.69
N ARG A 60 19.91 20.77 4.21
CA ARG A 60 21.04 19.85 4.12
C ARG A 60 21.19 19.29 2.70
N ILE A 61 22.40 19.36 2.16
CA ILE A 61 22.78 18.84 0.84
C ILE A 61 24.12 18.11 0.97
N GLY A 62 24.09 16.79 1.16
CA GLY A 62 25.29 16.02 1.51
C GLY A 62 25.87 16.46 2.85
N ASP A 63 27.14 16.91 2.85
CA ASP A 63 27.83 17.48 4.02
C ASP A 63 27.62 19.01 4.17
N VAL A 64 26.85 19.66 3.28
CA VAL A 64 26.56 21.10 3.34
C VAL A 64 25.30 21.36 4.16
N GLU A 65 25.37 22.27 5.13
CA GLU A 65 24.23 22.78 5.91
C GLU A 65 24.08 24.30 5.71
N VAL A 66 22.85 24.78 5.51
CA VAL A 66 22.52 26.22 5.42
C VAL A 66 21.29 26.49 6.29
N THR A 67 21.37 27.48 7.18
CA THR A 67 20.37 27.73 8.23
C THR A 67 19.82 29.16 8.20
N THR A 68 18.54 29.32 8.47
CA THR A 68 17.81 30.59 8.61
C THR A 68 16.82 30.54 9.79
N GLU A 69 16.23 31.68 10.15
CA GLU A 69 15.15 31.77 11.14
C GLU A 69 13.82 32.07 10.44
N ALA A 70 12.75 31.39 10.85
CA ALA A 70 11.40 31.62 10.33
C ALA A 70 10.74 32.90 10.90
N ALA A 71 9.96 33.59 10.07
CA ALA A 71 9.20 34.77 10.42
C ALA A 71 7.99 34.47 11.34
N GLU A 72 7.27 35.52 11.76
CA GLU A 72 6.14 35.41 12.70
C GLU A 72 4.99 34.51 12.19
N ASP A 73 4.81 34.40 10.87
CA ASP A 73 3.87 33.53 10.17
C ASP A 73 4.49 32.20 9.69
N GLY A 74 5.71 31.89 10.14
CA GLY A 74 6.47 30.71 9.76
C GLY A 74 7.19 30.78 8.41
N ALA A 75 7.03 31.88 7.65
CA ALA A 75 7.70 32.02 6.35
C ALA A 75 9.22 32.11 6.50
N TYR A 76 9.96 31.41 5.64
CA TYR A 76 11.43 31.42 5.62
C TYR A 76 11.95 31.47 4.16
N SER A 77 13.21 31.83 4.00
CA SER A 77 13.92 31.73 2.72
C SER A 77 15.40 31.37 2.94
N LEU A 78 15.94 30.52 2.07
CA LEU A 78 17.30 29.99 2.11
C LEU A 78 17.98 30.17 0.74
N GLU A 79 19.05 30.96 0.69
CA GLU A 79 19.94 31.06 -0.47
C GLU A 79 20.95 29.89 -0.44
N LEU A 80 20.89 29.00 -1.43
CA LEU A 80 21.85 27.89 -1.59
C LEU A 80 22.83 28.18 -2.73
N ALA A 81 24.10 27.91 -2.48
CA ALA A 81 25.14 27.78 -3.50
C ALA A 81 25.76 26.38 -3.36
N VAL A 82 25.60 25.55 -4.39
CA VAL A 82 25.87 24.10 -4.34
C VAL A 82 26.81 23.71 -5.47
N ASP A 83 27.91 23.02 -5.17
CA ASP A 83 28.82 22.46 -6.19
C ASP A 83 28.05 21.52 -7.14
N GLU A 84 28.24 21.66 -8.46
CA GLU A 84 27.66 20.79 -9.50
C GLU A 84 27.89 19.29 -9.23
N ALA A 85 28.96 18.92 -8.52
CA ALA A 85 29.22 17.56 -8.05
C ALA A 85 28.16 17.01 -7.06
N LEU A 86 27.35 17.87 -6.45
CA LEU A 86 26.21 17.54 -5.59
C LEU A 86 24.85 17.72 -6.31
N SER A 87 24.83 17.92 -7.63
CA SER A 87 23.58 18.02 -8.43
C SER A 87 22.58 16.87 -8.18
N SER A 88 23.07 15.63 -8.05
CA SER A 88 22.24 14.46 -7.75
C SER A 88 22.06 14.17 -6.25
N ALA A 89 22.54 15.05 -5.36
CA ALA A 89 22.34 14.90 -3.91
C ALA A 89 20.92 15.34 -3.52
N LEU A 90 20.32 14.61 -2.57
CA LEU A 90 19.00 14.94 -2.02
C LEU A 90 19.09 16.19 -1.14
N VAL A 91 18.12 17.10 -1.31
CA VAL A 91 17.89 18.23 -0.41
C VAL A 91 16.86 17.84 0.64
N THR A 92 17.21 18.00 1.91
CA THR A 92 16.28 17.87 3.04
C THR A 92 16.23 19.16 3.82
N LEU A 93 15.06 19.49 4.37
CA LEU A 93 14.86 20.62 5.28
C LEU A 93 14.50 20.10 6.66
N ALA A 94 15.18 20.57 7.69
CA ALA A 94 14.83 20.32 9.09
C ALA A 94 14.31 21.62 9.71
N GLY A 95 13.15 21.56 10.36
CA GLY A 95 12.56 22.67 11.10
C GLY A 95 12.54 22.37 12.60
N LYS A 96 13.02 23.31 13.42
CA LYS A 96 13.06 23.18 14.88
C LYS A 96 12.44 24.41 15.55
N PHE A 97 11.34 24.21 16.25
CA PHE A 97 10.65 25.26 16.99
C PHE A 97 11.44 25.68 18.24
N THR A 98 11.09 26.82 18.84
CA THR A 98 11.83 27.40 19.97
C THR A 98 10.94 27.64 21.20
N GLY A 99 11.56 28.08 22.31
CA GLY A 99 10.85 28.34 23.57
C GLY A 99 10.16 27.08 24.12
N ASP A 100 8.91 27.24 24.54
CA ASP A 100 8.10 26.16 25.12
C ASP A 100 7.77 25.05 24.11
N GLN A 101 7.89 25.32 22.79
CA GLN A 101 7.70 24.34 21.72
C GLN A 101 9.03 23.74 21.21
N SER A 102 10.14 23.86 21.94
CA SER A 102 11.45 23.33 21.53
C SER A 102 11.56 21.79 21.41
N PHE A 103 10.49 21.07 21.75
CA PHE A 103 10.29 19.65 21.48
C PHE A 103 9.70 19.37 20.08
N VAL A 104 9.16 20.38 19.38
CA VAL A 104 8.64 20.22 18.02
C VAL A 104 9.80 20.32 17.01
N GLU A 105 10.04 19.19 16.36
CA GLU A 105 11.01 18.98 15.29
C GLU A 105 10.29 18.34 14.09
N MET A 106 10.52 18.89 12.91
CA MET A 106 9.89 18.49 11.65
C MET A 106 10.93 18.34 10.54
N LEU A 107 10.59 17.60 9.50
CA LEU A 107 11.46 17.22 8.40
C LEU A 107 10.71 17.36 7.06
N SER A 108 11.43 17.62 5.97
CA SER A 108 10.91 17.50 4.61
C SER A 108 12.03 17.04 3.65
N GLN A 109 11.66 16.30 2.60
CA GLN A 109 12.58 15.83 1.56
C GLN A 109 12.05 16.23 0.17
N LEU A 110 12.76 17.15 -0.49
CA LEU A 110 12.22 17.92 -1.61
C LEU A 110 12.49 17.24 -2.96
N GLY A 111 13.70 16.73 -3.18
CA GLY A 111 14.18 16.21 -4.47
C GLY A 111 15.71 16.17 -4.55
N SER A 112 16.28 15.82 -5.70
CA SER A 112 17.70 16.13 -5.96
C SER A 112 17.87 17.59 -6.36
N VAL A 113 19.05 18.17 -6.13
CA VAL A 113 19.33 19.58 -6.51
C VAL A 113 19.00 19.85 -7.99
N SER A 114 19.29 18.90 -8.89
CA SER A 114 18.92 19.00 -10.31
C SER A 114 17.41 18.96 -10.58
N ASP A 115 16.62 18.21 -9.81
CA ASP A 115 15.16 18.21 -9.95
C ASP A 115 14.56 19.53 -9.47
N LEU A 116 15.11 20.08 -8.38
CA LEU A 116 14.63 21.32 -7.78
C LEU A 116 14.97 22.55 -8.62
N GLN A 117 16.15 22.58 -9.27
CA GLN A 117 16.44 23.63 -10.24
C GLN A 117 15.54 23.50 -11.49
N ALA A 118 15.23 22.27 -11.93
CA ALA A 118 14.28 22.06 -13.03
C ALA A 118 12.84 22.47 -12.68
N GLN A 119 12.45 22.43 -11.41
CA GLN A 119 11.16 22.93 -10.91
C GLN A 119 11.13 24.46 -10.84
N ALA A 120 12.19 25.10 -10.35
CA ALA A 120 12.33 26.57 -10.26
C ALA A 120 12.54 27.29 -11.61
N GLY A 121 12.85 26.57 -12.69
CA GLY A 121 12.81 27.10 -14.05
C GLY A 121 13.89 28.14 -14.39
N GLU A 122 13.50 29.39 -14.68
CA GLU A 122 14.38 30.45 -15.20
C GLU A 122 14.80 31.52 -14.17
N ASP A 123 14.27 31.51 -12.94
CA ASP A 123 14.61 32.51 -11.90
C ASP A 123 15.37 31.95 -10.68
N ASP A 124 15.70 30.64 -10.71
CA ASP A 124 16.40 29.90 -9.66
C ASP A 124 15.72 30.01 -8.26
N SER A 125 14.40 30.24 -8.18
CA SER A 125 13.64 30.37 -6.92
C SER A 125 12.50 29.34 -6.78
N LEU A 126 12.71 28.30 -5.97
CA LEU A 126 11.70 27.28 -5.66
C LEU A 126 10.72 27.74 -4.56
N SER A 127 9.43 27.64 -4.85
CA SER A 127 8.31 28.02 -3.97
C SER A 127 7.33 26.86 -3.69
N PRO A 128 6.38 27.01 -2.73
CA PRO A 128 5.38 25.97 -2.43
C PRO A 128 4.40 25.70 -3.59
N ASP A 129 4.22 26.65 -4.50
CA ASP A 129 3.36 26.51 -5.69
C ASP A 129 4.00 25.58 -6.75
N GLU A 130 5.32 25.41 -6.72
CA GLU A 130 6.08 24.50 -7.61
C GLU A 130 6.42 23.18 -6.93
N ASN A 131 6.72 23.23 -5.62
CA ASN A 131 6.97 22.06 -4.80
C ASN A 131 6.52 22.32 -3.35
N ILE A 132 5.30 21.87 -3.02
CA ILE A 132 4.70 22.01 -1.68
C ILE A 132 5.60 21.50 -0.54
N ARG A 133 6.58 20.62 -0.81
CA ARG A 133 7.53 20.14 0.20
C ARG A 133 8.57 21.18 0.64
N THR A 134 8.62 22.38 0.04
CA THR A 134 9.28 23.52 0.70
C THR A 134 8.54 23.91 1.99
N ASN A 135 7.26 23.61 2.13
CA ASN A 135 6.59 23.68 3.42
C ASN A 135 6.95 22.48 4.31
N ILE A 136 7.49 22.80 5.48
CA ILE A 136 7.88 21.86 6.53
C ILE A 136 6.67 21.71 7.45
N SER A 137 6.04 20.54 7.44
CA SER A 137 4.79 20.28 8.17
C SER A 137 4.75 18.87 8.75
N SER A 138 3.73 18.57 9.54
CA SER A 138 3.43 17.23 10.04
C SER A 138 3.29 16.19 8.90
N LEU A 139 2.76 16.59 7.73
CA LEU A 139 2.62 15.71 6.56
C LEU A 139 3.94 15.48 5.82
N SER A 140 4.72 16.53 5.53
CA SER A 140 6.03 16.34 4.88
C SER A 140 7.04 15.64 5.81
N THR A 141 6.86 15.75 7.13
CA THR A 141 7.60 14.95 8.13
C THR A 141 7.21 13.48 8.07
N ALA A 142 5.91 13.18 7.98
CA ALA A 142 5.42 11.81 7.85
C ALA A 142 5.92 11.15 6.55
N GLU A 143 5.76 11.80 5.39
CA GLU A 143 6.27 11.30 4.11
C GLU A 143 7.80 11.05 4.18
N ALA A 144 8.58 11.98 4.74
CA ALA A 144 10.03 11.85 4.80
C ALA A 144 10.50 10.72 5.76
N VAL A 145 9.82 10.51 6.88
CA VAL A 145 10.16 9.43 7.83
C VAL A 145 9.79 8.06 7.28
N LEU A 146 8.61 7.92 6.66
CA LEU A 146 8.18 6.65 6.05
C LEU A 146 9.06 6.28 4.83
N LEU A 147 9.52 7.27 4.06
CA LEU A 147 10.46 7.04 2.96
C LEU A 147 11.83 6.55 3.44
N ASP A 148 12.35 7.07 4.56
CA ASP A 148 13.61 6.58 5.14
C ASP A 148 13.45 5.19 5.77
N GLU A 149 12.31 4.89 6.41
CA GLU A 149 11.99 3.52 6.87
C GLU A 149 11.91 2.52 5.71
N ALA A 150 11.21 2.86 4.62
CA ALA A 150 11.15 2.04 3.41
C ALA A 150 12.53 1.87 2.73
N ALA A 151 13.41 2.86 2.87
CA ALA A 151 14.81 2.80 2.44
C ALA A 151 15.76 2.10 3.45
N GLY A 152 15.26 1.60 4.58
CA GLY A 152 16.03 0.90 5.61
C GLY A 152 16.93 1.79 6.48
N GLY A 153 16.56 3.06 6.69
CA GLY A 153 17.34 4.06 7.43
C GLY A 153 18.59 4.53 6.69
N GLY A 154 18.53 4.52 5.35
CA GLY A 154 19.67 4.65 4.45
C GLY A 154 19.67 5.86 3.51
N GLY A 155 18.59 6.66 3.47
CA GLY A 155 18.51 7.92 2.72
C GLY A 155 18.94 7.90 1.23
N LYS A 156 18.70 6.79 0.50
CA LYS A 156 19.21 6.59 -0.88
C LYS A 156 18.20 6.07 -1.90
N GLY A 157 16.91 6.09 -1.57
CA GLY A 157 15.83 5.84 -2.53
C GLY A 157 15.48 7.10 -3.34
N ALA A 158 15.07 6.93 -4.59
CA ALA A 158 14.40 7.99 -5.34
C ALA A 158 13.01 8.25 -4.74
N ILE A 159 12.55 9.50 -4.79
CA ILE A 159 11.17 9.85 -4.40
C ILE A 159 10.22 9.24 -5.44
N GLY A 160 9.40 8.27 -5.02
CA GLY A 160 8.42 7.63 -5.89
C GLY A 160 7.87 6.30 -5.37
N ASN A 161 8.67 5.49 -4.67
CA ASN A 161 8.31 4.09 -4.40
C ASN A 161 7.69 3.88 -3.00
N GLY A 162 6.40 3.51 -2.95
CA GLY A 162 5.82 2.66 -1.89
C GLY A 162 5.64 3.25 -0.49
N ILE A 163 5.37 4.55 -0.35
CA ILE A 163 4.79 5.09 0.90
C ILE A 163 3.28 4.84 0.85
N ASP A 164 2.69 4.29 1.93
CA ASP A 164 1.23 4.25 2.05
C ASP A 164 0.71 5.63 2.50
N ALA A 165 -0.15 6.23 1.68
CA ALA A 165 -0.80 7.49 1.97
C ALA A 165 -1.64 7.47 3.27
N ALA A 166 -2.22 6.31 3.63
CA ALA A 166 -2.95 6.14 4.88
C ALA A 166 -2.03 6.24 6.10
N GLU A 167 -0.89 5.53 6.11
CA GLU A 167 0.11 5.65 7.18
C GLU A 167 0.71 7.06 7.24
N ALA A 168 0.91 7.70 6.08
CA ALA A 168 1.40 9.08 6.02
C ALA A 168 0.42 10.10 6.62
N LEU A 169 -0.89 10.01 6.31
CA LEU A 169 -1.90 10.90 6.90
C LEU A 169 -2.10 10.60 8.40
N GLU A 170 -2.04 9.34 8.82
CA GLU A 170 -2.17 8.95 10.22
C GLU A 170 -1.00 9.45 11.08
N LEU A 171 0.23 9.24 10.59
CA LEU A 171 1.43 9.76 11.23
C LEU A 171 1.43 11.29 11.25
N ALA A 172 0.95 11.95 10.19
CA ALA A 172 0.79 13.40 10.17
C ALA A 172 -0.19 13.88 11.26
N ALA A 173 -1.33 13.19 11.45
CA ALA A 173 -2.31 13.53 12.47
C ALA A 173 -1.78 13.30 13.90
N ILE A 174 -1.02 12.22 14.13
CA ILE A 174 -0.28 11.98 15.39
C ILE A 174 0.69 13.13 15.69
N LEU A 175 1.47 13.58 14.70
CA LEU A 175 2.45 14.66 14.87
C LEU A 175 1.78 16.03 15.06
N GLU A 176 0.66 16.28 14.39
CA GLU A 176 -0.12 17.50 14.55
C GLU A 176 -0.70 17.61 15.96
N LEU A 177 -1.32 16.55 16.50
CA LEU A 177 -1.82 16.53 17.89
C LEU A 177 -0.67 16.73 18.89
N ALA A 178 0.43 15.98 18.73
CA ALA A 178 1.59 16.07 19.63
C ALA A 178 2.23 17.46 19.64
N ALA A 179 2.15 18.22 18.55
CA ALA A 179 2.63 19.59 18.48
C ALA A 179 1.62 20.62 19.02
N THR A 180 0.32 20.43 18.75
CA THR A 180 -0.74 21.45 18.96
C THR A 180 -1.44 21.37 20.32
N ASP A 181 -1.59 20.20 20.92
CA ASP A 181 -2.13 20.03 22.28
C ASP A 181 -1.27 19.09 23.14
N PRO A 182 -0.03 19.51 23.50
CA PRO A 182 0.88 18.74 24.35
C PRO A 182 0.45 18.68 25.83
N ASP A 183 -0.54 19.48 26.25
CA ASP A 183 -1.11 19.45 27.61
C ASP A 183 -2.14 18.32 27.74
N ALA A 184 -2.91 18.01 26.69
CA ALA A 184 -3.75 16.82 26.60
C ALA A 184 -2.97 15.57 26.18
N PHE A 185 -2.12 15.68 25.14
CA PHE A 185 -1.44 14.56 24.49
C PHE A 185 0.08 14.68 24.62
N ALA A 186 0.61 14.35 25.80
CA ALA A 186 2.04 14.38 26.06
C ALA A 186 2.82 13.32 25.26
N LEU A 187 4.05 13.65 24.86
CA LEU A 187 4.94 12.70 24.16
C LEU A 187 5.23 11.44 25.00
N PRO A 188 5.25 10.23 24.39
CA PRO A 188 5.56 8.99 25.08
C PRO A 188 6.96 8.93 25.72
N GLN A 189 7.15 8.02 26.67
CA GLN A 189 8.45 7.84 27.33
C GLN A 189 9.52 7.36 26.33
N GLY A 190 10.58 8.16 26.16
CA GLY A 190 11.71 7.87 25.28
C GLY A 190 11.64 8.54 23.90
N THR A 191 10.58 9.31 23.63
CA THR A 191 10.45 10.15 22.42
C THR A 191 10.47 11.62 22.84
N ASP A 192 11.67 12.20 23.00
CA ASP A 192 11.85 13.55 23.56
C ASP A 192 11.44 14.69 22.60
N THR A 193 11.20 14.40 21.31
CA THR A 193 10.76 15.36 20.28
C THR A 193 9.72 14.74 19.35
N THR A 194 8.95 15.55 18.61
CA THR A 194 7.99 15.04 17.60
C THR A 194 8.69 14.22 16.51
N LEU A 195 9.92 14.57 16.10
CA LEU A 195 10.71 13.76 15.15
C LEU A 195 11.20 12.44 15.77
N ALA A 196 11.43 12.39 17.09
CA ALA A 196 11.72 11.15 17.81
C ALA A 196 10.47 10.25 17.93
N LEU A 197 9.29 10.83 18.16
CA LEU A 197 8.00 10.13 18.09
C LEU A 197 7.76 9.59 16.67
N ALA A 198 8.00 10.41 15.65
CA ALA A 198 7.83 10.02 14.25
C ALA A 198 8.62 8.75 13.91
N ARG A 199 9.85 8.64 14.41
CA ARG A 199 10.78 7.52 14.16
C ARG A 199 10.62 6.32 15.11
N SER A 200 9.62 6.32 15.99
CA SER A 200 9.40 5.26 16.97
C SER A 200 8.04 4.59 16.74
N ARG A 201 8.01 3.41 16.10
CA ARG A 201 6.76 2.66 15.85
C ARG A 201 5.99 2.37 17.15
N ASP A 202 6.69 1.89 18.18
CA ASP A 202 6.14 1.68 19.53
C ASP A 202 5.61 2.99 20.14
N GLY A 203 6.30 4.11 19.87
CA GLY A 203 5.88 5.46 20.26
C GLY A 203 4.59 5.91 19.58
N ARG A 204 4.50 5.78 18.25
CA ARG A 204 3.28 6.08 17.46
C ARG A 204 2.08 5.32 18.02
N ALA A 205 2.22 4.00 18.19
CA ALA A 205 1.15 3.14 18.70
C ALA A 205 0.74 3.49 20.13
N SER A 206 1.72 3.75 21.01
CA SER A 206 1.45 4.18 22.40
C SER A 206 0.74 5.53 22.47
N PHE A 207 1.09 6.47 21.58
CA PHE A 207 0.45 7.78 21.48
C PHE A 207 -0.98 7.66 20.93
N ALA A 208 -1.18 6.95 19.83
CA ALA A 208 -2.50 6.73 19.24
C ALA A 208 -3.47 6.06 20.24
N ALA A 209 -3.02 5.04 20.98
CA ALA A 209 -3.81 4.41 22.04
C ALA A 209 -4.16 5.39 23.19
N ALA A 210 -3.24 6.29 23.56
CA ALA A 210 -3.49 7.30 24.59
C ALA A 210 -4.43 8.42 24.11
N VAL A 211 -4.40 8.78 22.81
CA VAL A 211 -5.39 9.66 22.19
C VAL A 211 -6.77 9.00 22.22
N GLU A 212 -6.88 7.74 21.82
CA GLU A 212 -8.14 6.98 21.81
C GLU A 212 -8.73 6.80 23.23
N GLU A 213 -7.91 6.56 24.27
CA GLU A 213 -8.38 6.51 25.67
C GLU A 213 -8.88 7.88 26.17
N THR A 214 -8.40 8.99 25.60
CA THR A 214 -8.65 10.36 26.08
C THR A 214 -9.78 11.07 25.33
N ASP A 215 -9.76 11.04 23.99
CA ASP A 215 -10.80 11.48 23.07
C ASP A 215 -10.67 10.78 21.70
N PRO A 216 -11.48 9.72 21.43
CA PRO A 216 -11.53 9.04 20.13
C PRO A 216 -11.73 9.96 18.91
N LYS A 217 -12.39 11.12 19.07
CA LYS A 217 -12.66 12.01 17.93
C LYS A 217 -11.46 12.93 17.61
N SER A 218 -10.44 13.02 18.47
CA SER A 218 -9.30 13.94 18.26
C SER A 218 -8.44 13.59 17.04
N LEU A 219 -8.16 12.30 16.78
CA LEU A 219 -7.29 11.90 15.66
C LEU A 219 -7.97 12.12 14.30
N GLU A 220 -9.27 11.80 14.17
CA GLU A 220 -10.05 12.13 12.97
C GLU A 220 -10.18 13.65 12.76
N ASN A 221 -10.34 14.43 13.84
CA ASN A 221 -10.35 15.89 13.75
C ASN A 221 -8.99 16.44 13.27
N ALA A 222 -7.87 15.85 13.68
CA ALA A 222 -6.53 16.21 13.20
C ALA A 222 -6.31 15.84 11.72
N ARG A 223 -6.69 14.62 11.29
CA ARG A 223 -6.70 14.24 9.86
C ARG A 223 -7.48 15.25 9.01
N ARG A 224 -8.68 15.62 9.47
CA ARG A 224 -9.56 16.61 8.81
C ARG A 224 -8.96 18.03 8.79
N ALA A 225 -8.26 18.44 9.85
CA ALA A 225 -7.60 19.74 9.92
C ALA A 225 -6.41 19.85 8.93
N LEU A 226 -5.62 18.78 8.79
CA LEU A 226 -4.49 18.72 7.86
C LEU A 226 -4.95 18.87 6.40
N ILE A 227 -5.97 18.11 5.97
CA ILE A 227 -6.44 18.14 4.58
C ILE A 227 -7.22 19.40 4.18
N VAL A 228 -7.40 20.37 5.08
CA VAL A 228 -7.95 21.71 4.79
C VAL A 228 -6.94 22.83 4.93
N ASN A 229 -5.70 22.55 5.36
CA ASN A 229 -4.66 23.55 5.54
C ASN A 229 -3.88 23.76 4.22
N PRO A 230 -3.96 24.94 3.56
CA PRO A 230 -3.28 25.20 2.30
C PRO A 230 -1.75 25.31 2.42
N ASP A 231 -1.23 25.44 3.65
CA ASP A 231 0.22 25.37 3.88
C ASP A 231 0.71 23.91 4.05
N VAL A 232 -0.20 22.94 4.21
CA VAL A 232 0.11 21.50 4.28
C VAL A 232 -0.19 20.81 2.95
N VAL A 233 -1.29 21.18 2.30
CA VAL A 233 -1.74 20.61 1.02
C VAL A 233 -1.72 21.69 -0.05
N GLY A 234 -0.94 21.45 -1.11
CA GLY A 234 -0.68 22.44 -2.16
C GLY A 234 -1.92 22.85 -2.96
N ALA A 235 -1.85 24.02 -3.57
CA ALA A 235 -2.88 24.50 -4.48
C ALA A 235 -2.86 23.69 -5.79
N ILE A 236 -4.02 23.18 -6.20
CA ILE A 236 -4.26 22.51 -7.48
C ILE A 236 -5.35 23.25 -8.27
N THR A 237 -5.43 22.92 -9.56
CA THR A 237 -6.44 23.41 -10.49
C THR A 237 -7.28 22.27 -11.04
N ALA A 238 -8.38 22.59 -11.72
CA ALA A 238 -9.20 21.58 -12.42
C ALA A 238 -8.43 20.83 -13.52
N SER A 239 -7.30 21.37 -14.00
CA SER A 239 -6.40 20.72 -14.97
C SER A 239 -5.44 19.70 -14.36
N ASP A 240 -5.27 19.70 -13.03
CA ASP A 240 -4.40 18.75 -12.32
C ASP A 240 -5.17 17.50 -11.86
N VAL A 241 -6.50 17.50 -12.01
CA VAL A 241 -7.36 16.32 -11.84
C VAL A 241 -7.20 15.43 -13.09
N PRO A 242 -6.66 14.20 -12.98
CA PRO A 242 -6.44 13.34 -14.13
C PRO A 242 -7.77 12.72 -14.59
N ASN A 243 -7.98 12.57 -15.91
CA ASN A 243 -9.18 11.94 -16.49
C ASN A 243 -9.47 10.52 -15.95
N VAL A 244 -8.42 9.83 -15.46
CA VAL A 244 -8.52 8.56 -14.76
C VAL A 244 -7.62 8.63 -13.54
N LEU A 245 -8.17 8.34 -12.38
CA LEU A 245 -7.45 8.19 -11.12
C LEU A 245 -7.60 6.74 -10.65
N LEU A 246 -6.50 6.01 -10.55
CA LEU A 246 -6.43 4.75 -9.82
C LEU A 246 -5.71 5.01 -8.49
N SER A 247 -6.26 4.49 -7.40
CA SER A 247 -5.74 4.69 -6.06
C SER A 247 -6.02 3.45 -5.19
N ALA A 248 -5.20 3.20 -4.17
CA ALA A 248 -5.37 2.03 -3.31
C ALA A 248 -4.93 2.23 -1.86
N VAL A 249 -5.50 1.40 -0.99
CA VAL A 249 -4.93 1.07 0.32
C VAL A 249 -3.78 0.09 0.08
N LEU A 250 -2.58 0.37 0.60
CA LEU A 250 -1.38 -0.45 0.36
C LEU A 250 -0.85 -1.12 1.64
N GLN A 251 -1.69 -1.19 2.68
CA GLN A 251 -1.33 -1.33 4.08
C GLN A 251 -0.10 -2.21 4.35
N VAL A 252 0.95 -1.54 4.82
CA VAL A 252 2.26 -2.10 5.20
C VAL A 252 2.35 -2.38 6.72
N GLY A 253 1.19 -2.40 7.39
CA GLY A 253 1.05 -2.73 8.80
C GLY A 253 1.21 -4.23 9.06
N GLY A 254 0.84 -4.68 10.26
CA GLY A 254 0.84 -6.11 10.59
C GLY A 254 -0.24 -6.91 9.85
N GLU A 255 -1.26 -6.23 9.32
CA GLU A 255 -2.39 -6.83 8.61
C GLU A 255 -2.04 -7.15 7.16
N PHE A 256 -2.46 -8.31 6.65
CA PHE A 256 -2.12 -8.72 5.30
C PHE A 256 -3.24 -8.32 4.32
N PRO A 257 -3.02 -7.34 3.41
CA PRO A 257 -4.12 -6.64 2.73
C PRO A 257 -4.98 -7.56 1.84
N PHE A 258 -4.44 -8.69 1.38
CA PHE A 258 -5.10 -9.68 0.54
C PHE A 258 -6.17 -10.55 1.26
N ASN A 259 -6.49 -10.28 2.53
CA ASN A 259 -7.74 -10.75 3.14
C ASN A 259 -8.93 -9.83 2.86
N PHE A 260 -8.67 -8.58 2.47
CA PHE A 260 -9.68 -7.59 2.12
C PHE A 260 -9.92 -7.58 0.60
N PHE A 261 -10.99 -6.92 0.18
CA PHE A 261 -11.41 -6.77 -1.22
C PHE A 261 -11.66 -5.29 -1.50
N ASP A 262 -11.82 -4.90 -2.77
CA ASP A 262 -11.95 -3.48 -3.17
C ASP A 262 -10.76 -2.60 -2.70
N LEU A 263 -9.56 -3.18 -2.56
CA LEU A 263 -8.33 -2.44 -2.21
C LEU A 263 -8.04 -1.26 -3.16
N VAL A 264 -8.55 -1.33 -4.39
CA VAL A 264 -8.43 -0.29 -5.43
C VAL A 264 -9.74 0.51 -5.54
N THR A 265 -9.62 1.83 -5.40
CA THR A 265 -10.63 2.80 -5.82
C THR A 265 -10.20 3.45 -7.13
N GLY A 266 -11.03 3.28 -8.16
CA GLY A 266 -10.88 3.91 -9.47
C GLY A 266 -11.95 4.98 -9.71
N ILE A 267 -11.56 6.08 -10.34
CA ILE A 267 -12.47 7.15 -10.77
C ILE A 267 -12.14 7.54 -12.21
N GLU A 268 -13.15 7.57 -13.09
CA GLU A 268 -13.08 8.21 -14.41
C GLU A 268 -13.80 9.56 -14.34
N PHE A 269 -13.13 10.62 -14.78
CA PHE A 269 -13.63 11.99 -14.82
C PHE A 269 -13.74 12.46 -16.28
N ASP A 270 -14.93 12.88 -16.72
CA ASP A 270 -15.14 13.49 -18.04
C ASP A 270 -15.27 15.02 -18.01
N GLU A 271 -15.03 15.64 -19.17
CA GLU A 271 -15.03 17.10 -19.36
C GLU A 271 -16.41 17.77 -19.13
N GLU A 272 -17.50 17.01 -19.02
CA GLU A 272 -18.86 17.53 -18.81
C GLU A 272 -19.28 17.54 -17.32
N GLY A 273 -18.38 17.18 -16.40
CA GLY A 273 -18.69 17.08 -14.96
C GLY A 273 -19.42 15.77 -14.60
N ARG A 274 -19.25 14.74 -15.42
CA ARG A 274 -19.79 13.39 -15.24
C ARG A 274 -18.63 12.38 -15.20
N GLY A 275 -18.93 11.11 -14.91
CA GLY A 275 -17.88 10.10 -14.76
C GLY A 275 -18.36 8.75 -14.26
N ARG A 276 -17.39 7.93 -13.82
CA ARG A 276 -17.61 6.62 -13.19
C ARG A 276 -16.80 6.48 -11.91
N PHE A 277 -17.38 5.89 -10.87
CA PHE A 277 -16.65 5.35 -9.71
C PHE A 277 -16.64 3.83 -9.83
N PHE A 278 -15.47 3.20 -9.76
CA PHE A 278 -15.29 1.77 -9.97
C PHE A 278 -14.27 1.12 -9.04
N SER A 279 -14.43 -0.17 -8.79
CA SER A 279 -13.59 -1.02 -7.94
C SER A 279 -13.59 -2.45 -8.51
N SER A 280 -13.43 -3.49 -7.68
CA SER A 280 -13.57 -4.88 -8.11
C SER A 280 -15.00 -5.41 -8.04
N ARG A 281 -15.84 -4.77 -7.21
CA ARG A 281 -17.27 -5.07 -7.02
C ARG A 281 -18.22 -4.02 -7.61
N THR A 282 -17.84 -2.74 -7.59
CA THR A 282 -18.71 -1.63 -8.01
C THR A 282 -18.26 -1.06 -9.35
N ASN A 283 -19.22 -0.67 -10.20
CA ASN A 283 -18.99 0.36 -11.20
C ASN A 283 -20.29 1.19 -11.38
N ARG A 284 -20.31 2.41 -10.84
CA ARG A 284 -21.49 3.30 -10.79
C ARG A 284 -21.24 4.65 -11.46
N GLY A 285 -22.31 5.30 -11.92
CA GLY A 285 -22.23 6.64 -12.49
C GLY A 285 -22.08 7.71 -11.41
N ILE A 286 -21.35 8.78 -11.74
CA ILE A 286 -21.16 9.95 -10.87
C ILE A 286 -21.35 11.26 -11.65
N SER A 287 -21.65 12.33 -10.91
CA SER A 287 -21.26 13.69 -11.28
C SER A 287 -20.13 14.19 -10.39
N TRP A 288 -19.33 15.12 -10.89
CA TRP A 288 -18.25 15.75 -10.14
C TRP A 288 -18.13 17.25 -10.43
N THR A 289 -17.57 17.99 -9.49
CA THR A 289 -17.16 19.39 -9.67
C THR A 289 -15.83 19.66 -8.99
N PHE A 290 -15.07 20.64 -9.50
CA PHE A 290 -13.88 21.17 -8.82
C PHE A 290 -14.15 22.57 -8.26
N ALA A 291 -13.88 22.76 -6.96
CA ALA A 291 -13.98 24.04 -6.26
C ALA A 291 -13.11 24.02 -4.99
N ASP A 292 -12.62 25.18 -4.53
CA ASP A 292 -11.99 25.36 -3.21
C ASP A 292 -10.90 24.31 -2.86
N ASN A 293 -10.05 24.01 -3.85
CA ASN A 293 -8.98 23.00 -3.82
C ASN A 293 -9.43 21.53 -3.71
N ARG A 294 -10.68 21.23 -4.07
CA ARG A 294 -11.33 19.91 -3.87
C ARG A 294 -12.08 19.47 -5.11
N VAL A 295 -12.12 18.15 -5.32
CA VAL A 295 -13.09 17.51 -6.22
C VAL A 295 -14.25 17.00 -5.37
N ARG A 296 -15.46 17.53 -5.56
CA ARG A 296 -16.67 16.94 -4.99
C ARG A 296 -17.21 15.89 -5.95
N VAL A 297 -17.34 14.65 -5.50
CA VAL A 297 -18.02 13.56 -6.22
C VAL A 297 -19.41 13.35 -5.63
N THR A 298 -20.38 13.05 -6.49
CA THR A 298 -21.75 12.68 -6.09
C THR A 298 -22.19 11.49 -6.92
N TYR A 299 -22.63 10.42 -6.25
CA TYR A 299 -23.14 9.22 -6.89
C TYR A 299 -24.50 9.47 -7.56
N ASP A 300 -24.81 8.75 -8.64
CA ASP A 300 -26.15 8.79 -9.25
C ASP A 300 -27.23 8.16 -8.34
N GLU A 301 -26.84 7.25 -7.46
CA GLU A 301 -27.67 6.64 -6.42
C GLU A 301 -26.87 6.56 -5.10
N PRO A 302 -27.45 6.90 -3.93
CA PRO A 302 -26.75 6.91 -2.65
C PRO A 302 -26.13 5.56 -2.30
N GLN A 303 -25.00 5.57 -1.59
CA GLN A 303 -24.38 4.40 -1.02
C GLN A 303 -24.94 4.11 0.38
N LEU A 304 -25.07 2.81 0.70
CA LEU A 304 -25.45 2.31 2.01
C LEU A 304 -24.29 1.46 2.56
N THR A 305 -23.79 1.83 3.73
CA THR A 305 -22.77 1.08 4.46
C THR A 305 -23.39 0.58 5.77
N PHE A 306 -23.17 -0.69 6.11
CA PHE A 306 -23.82 -1.37 7.24
C PHE A 306 -22.79 -1.76 8.30
N GLY A 307 -23.14 -1.60 9.58
CA GLY A 307 -22.32 -2.01 10.72
C GLY A 307 -23.17 -2.44 11.91
N ASP A 308 -22.59 -3.21 12.83
CA ASP A 308 -23.22 -3.62 14.10
C ASP A 308 -22.63 -2.79 15.24
N GLU A 309 -23.43 -1.93 15.87
CA GLU A 309 -23.00 -1.08 17.01
C GLU A 309 -23.72 -1.46 18.31
N LEU A 310 -23.22 -0.98 19.46
CA LEU A 310 -23.83 -1.18 20.77
C LEU A 310 -24.60 0.08 21.19
N VAL A 311 -25.94 0.00 21.19
CA VAL A 311 -26.82 1.18 21.31
C VAL A 311 -27.92 0.96 22.34
N ASP A 312 -28.17 1.97 23.19
CA ASP A 312 -29.28 1.99 24.16
C ASP A 312 -30.57 2.48 23.48
N CYS A 313 -31.41 1.55 23.04
CA CYS A 313 -32.57 1.84 22.20
C CYS A 313 -33.83 2.32 22.94
N ASP A 314 -33.96 2.02 24.24
CA ASP A 314 -35.11 2.44 25.05
C ASP A 314 -34.77 3.41 26.19
N GLY A 315 -33.47 3.66 26.42
CA GLY A 315 -32.94 4.62 27.38
C GLY A 315 -32.86 4.07 28.81
N ASP A 316 -32.82 2.74 28.98
CA ASP A 316 -32.70 2.09 30.29
C ASP A 316 -31.25 1.96 30.81
N GLY A 317 -30.27 2.19 29.93
CA GLY A 317 -28.83 2.05 30.21
C GLY A 317 -28.22 0.71 29.76
N THR A 318 -28.98 -0.16 29.10
CA THR A 318 -28.52 -1.48 28.62
C THR A 318 -28.37 -1.46 27.10
N PRO A 319 -27.16 -1.27 26.54
CA PRO A 319 -26.97 -1.28 25.10
C PRO A 319 -27.19 -2.69 24.51
N THR A 320 -27.99 -2.77 23.45
CA THR A 320 -28.15 -3.96 22.60
C THR A 320 -27.27 -3.84 21.35
N ARG A 321 -27.01 -4.95 20.65
CA ARG A 321 -26.27 -4.92 19.38
C ARG A 321 -27.26 -4.73 18.24
N GLU A 322 -27.14 -3.62 17.53
CA GLU A 322 -28.10 -3.14 16.55
C GLU A 322 -27.41 -2.79 15.23
N GLN A 323 -28.12 -2.94 14.11
CA GLN A 323 -27.58 -2.59 12.80
C GLN A 323 -27.69 -1.08 12.56
N GLY A 324 -26.52 -0.42 12.52
CA GLY A 324 -26.35 0.92 11.98
C GLY A 324 -26.28 0.90 10.46
N VAL A 325 -26.90 1.89 9.83
CA VAL A 325 -26.84 2.14 8.38
C VAL A 325 -26.36 3.56 8.16
N VAL A 326 -25.18 3.71 7.56
CA VAL A 326 -24.68 4.99 7.05
C VAL A 326 -25.14 5.14 5.61
N THR A 327 -25.86 6.23 5.33
CA THR A 327 -26.24 6.63 3.96
C THR A 327 -25.40 7.82 3.53
N ASP A 328 -24.70 7.72 2.39
CA ASP A 328 -23.90 8.80 1.82
C ASP A 328 -24.17 9.03 0.32
N ASP A 329 -24.08 10.28 -0.11
CA ASP A 329 -24.31 10.69 -1.51
C ASP A 329 -23.00 10.74 -2.34
N GLY A 330 -21.84 10.38 -1.76
CA GLY A 330 -20.51 10.57 -2.34
C GLY A 330 -19.50 11.20 -1.37
N PHE A 331 -18.40 11.73 -1.93
CA PHE A 331 -17.21 12.14 -1.18
C PHE A 331 -16.59 13.44 -1.68
N GLU A 332 -15.78 14.07 -0.82
CA GLU A 332 -14.84 15.11 -1.20
C GLU A 332 -13.44 14.51 -1.32
N LEU A 333 -12.77 14.78 -2.44
CA LEU A 333 -11.41 14.33 -2.74
C LEU A 333 -10.45 15.52 -2.71
N VAL A 334 -9.29 15.32 -2.09
CA VAL A 334 -8.16 16.26 -2.06
C VAL A 334 -6.91 15.56 -2.60
N ILE A 335 -6.16 16.18 -3.51
CA ILE A 335 -4.83 15.68 -3.89
C ILE A 335 -3.84 16.18 -2.84
N LEU A 336 -3.16 15.26 -2.16
CA LEU A 336 -2.17 15.58 -1.12
C LEU A 336 -0.77 15.74 -1.74
N SER A 337 -0.41 14.83 -2.64
CA SER A 337 0.82 14.84 -3.43
C SER A 337 0.60 14.02 -4.72
N PRO A 338 1.51 14.04 -5.71
CA PRO A 338 1.37 13.24 -6.94
C PRO A 338 1.24 11.72 -6.73
N THR A 339 1.49 11.23 -5.51
CA THR A 339 1.35 9.83 -5.10
C THR A 339 0.26 9.59 -4.06
N ALA A 340 -0.48 10.61 -3.60
CA ALA A 340 -1.44 10.48 -2.50
C ALA A 340 -2.68 11.38 -2.66
N ILE A 341 -3.86 10.83 -2.38
CA ILE A 341 -5.12 11.57 -2.22
C ILE A 341 -5.70 11.35 -0.83
N SER A 342 -6.53 12.28 -0.36
CA SER A 342 -7.49 12.05 0.72
C SER A 342 -8.91 11.95 0.17
N LEU A 343 -9.72 11.07 0.76
CA LEU A 343 -11.17 11.00 0.57
C LEU A 343 -11.86 11.26 1.91
N SER A 344 -12.75 12.25 1.94
CA SER A 344 -13.69 12.47 3.04
C SER A 344 -15.10 12.08 2.62
N ILE A 345 -15.63 11.01 3.21
CA ILE A 345 -17.03 10.61 3.08
C ILE A 345 -17.81 11.27 4.22
N THR A 346 -19.01 11.79 3.94
CA THR A 346 -19.92 12.28 4.98
C THR A 346 -21.33 11.78 4.71
N GLY A 347 -21.92 11.13 5.70
CA GLY A 347 -23.21 10.48 5.60
C GLY A 347 -24.04 10.60 6.88
N THR A 348 -25.24 10.08 6.82
CA THR A 348 -26.17 10.00 7.96
C THR A 348 -26.20 8.57 8.49
N LEU A 349 -25.78 8.39 9.75
CA LEU A 349 -25.96 7.15 10.50
C LEU A 349 -27.36 7.09 11.10
N ALA A 350 -28.09 6.01 10.82
CA ALA A 350 -29.39 5.72 11.41
C ALA A 350 -29.48 4.25 11.85
N PHE A 351 -30.33 3.96 12.85
CA PHE A 351 -30.60 2.60 13.35
C PHE A 351 -32.04 2.20 13.01
N PRO A 352 -32.29 1.45 11.91
CA PRO A 352 -33.64 1.20 11.41
C PRO A 352 -34.54 0.42 12.39
N GLU A 353 -33.95 -0.45 13.22
CA GLU A 353 -34.68 -1.22 14.23
C GLU A 353 -34.85 -0.45 15.56
N CYS A 354 -34.06 0.61 15.78
CA CYS A 354 -34.11 1.48 16.96
C CYS A 354 -34.39 2.98 16.63
N PRO A 355 -35.55 3.32 16.03
CA PRO A 355 -35.89 4.68 15.59
C PRO A 355 -36.19 5.69 16.72
N ALA A 356 -35.87 5.35 17.97
CA ALA A 356 -35.82 6.29 19.09
C ALA A 356 -34.45 7.00 19.20
N VAL A 357 -33.40 6.38 18.65
CA VAL A 357 -32.05 6.92 18.55
C VAL A 357 -32.02 7.99 17.44
N PRO A 358 -31.56 9.22 17.71
CA PRO A 358 -31.44 10.25 16.68
C PRO A 358 -30.42 9.88 15.59
N GLU A 359 -30.65 10.35 14.37
CA GLU A 359 -29.67 10.27 13.28
C GLU A 359 -28.43 11.13 13.61
N GLU A 360 -27.22 10.58 13.46
CA GLU A 360 -25.93 11.31 13.60
C GLU A 360 -25.31 11.56 12.22
N THR A 361 -24.78 12.76 11.98
CA THR A 361 -23.93 13.02 10.82
C THR A 361 -22.52 12.52 11.10
N VAL A 362 -22.11 11.49 10.37
CA VAL A 362 -20.78 10.89 10.48
C VAL A 362 -19.89 11.34 9.32
N THR A 363 -18.64 11.67 9.61
CA THR A 363 -17.59 11.96 8.62
C THR A 363 -16.42 11.04 8.88
N SER A 364 -15.85 10.46 7.82
CA SER A 364 -14.61 9.68 7.87
C SER A 364 -13.65 10.17 6.79
N THR A 365 -12.38 10.37 7.16
CA THR A 365 -11.34 10.93 6.30
C THR A 365 -10.16 9.98 6.23
N GLY A 366 -10.05 9.28 5.10
CA GLY A 366 -8.92 8.42 4.79
C GLY A 366 -7.97 9.05 3.78
N ALA A 367 -6.89 8.33 3.47
CA ALA A 367 -6.02 8.62 2.34
C ALA A 367 -5.72 7.34 1.55
N LEU A 368 -5.51 7.49 0.25
CA LEU A 368 -5.23 6.40 -0.69
C LEU A 368 -4.00 6.74 -1.52
N THR A 369 -3.17 5.73 -1.79
CA THR A 369 -1.96 5.88 -2.60
C THR A 369 -2.32 5.84 -4.07
N VAL A 370 -2.00 6.89 -4.83
CA VAL A 370 -2.29 6.98 -6.26
C VAL A 370 -1.40 6.01 -7.04
N LEU A 371 -1.98 5.13 -7.83
CA LEU A 371 -1.26 4.10 -8.58
C LEU A 371 -0.93 4.61 -9.99
N ASN A 372 0.36 4.65 -10.32
CA ASN A 372 0.84 5.13 -11.61
C ASN A 372 2.13 4.40 -12.03
N GLN A 373 2.74 4.80 -13.16
CA GLN A 373 3.93 4.10 -13.68
C GLN A 373 5.22 4.28 -12.87
N SER A 374 5.35 5.32 -12.03
CA SER A 374 6.57 5.55 -11.24
C SER A 374 6.60 4.75 -9.93
N ASN A 375 5.43 4.36 -9.40
CA ASN A 375 5.31 3.61 -8.15
C ASN A 375 4.80 2.16 -8.29
N THR A 376 4.51 1.71 -9.51
CA THR A 376 4.20 0.30 -9.81
C THR A 376 5.24 -0.29 -10.75
N GLY A 377 5.76 -1.48 -10.39
CA GLY A 377 6.62 -2.29 -11.23
C GLY A 377 5.90 -2.86 -12.45
N GLY A 378 6.67 -3.50 -13.33
CA GLY A 378 6.19 -4.03 -14.60
C GLY A 378 6.79 -5.38 -14.96
N PHE A 379 6.12 -6.05 -15.89
CA PHE A 379 6.51 -7.35 -16.45
C PHE A 379 7.51 -7.19 -17.61
N VAL A 380 8.27 -8.24 -17.91
CA VAL A 380 9.24 -8.29 -19.01
C VAL A 380 8.87 -9.45 -19.94
N GLU A 381 8.95 -9.23 -21.26
CA GLU A 381 8.53 -10.23 -22.26
C GLU A 381 9.27 -11.56 -22.12
N ALA A 382 10.56 -11.53 -21.77
CA ALA A 382 11.39 -12.71 -21.56
C ALA A 382 10.91 -13.59 -20.38
N ASP A 383 10.29 -12.99 -19.37
CA ASP A 383 9.83 -13.66 -18.14
C ASP A 383 8.42 -14.24 -18.35
N ILE A 384 7.63 -13.67 -19.27
CA ILE A 384 6.27 -14.13 -19.61
C ILE A 384 6.26 -15.15 -20.76
N ALA A 385 7.18 -15.05 -21.74
CA ALA A 385 7.12 -15.78 -23.00
C ALA A 385 7.38 -17.31 -22.89
N GLY A 386 6.35 -18.07 -22.54
CA GLY A 386 6.40 -19.54 -22.40
C GLY A 386 6.22 -20.05 -20.96
N ALA A 387 5.97 -19.15 -20.01
CA ALA A 387 5.77 -19.45 -18.60
C ALA A 387 4.27 -19.53 -18.24
N SER A 388 3.96 -19.89 -17.00
CA SER A 388 2.61 -19.87 -16.44
C SER A 388 2.58 -19.11 -15.12
N PHE A 389 1.49 -18.39 -14.87
CA PHE A 389 1.32 -17.51 -13.70
C PHE A 389 -0.10 -17.62 -13.14
N VAL A 390 -0.25 -17.45 -11.83
CA VAL A 390 -1.54 -17.16 -11.21
C VAL A 390 -1.73 -15.66 -11.11
N ALA A 391 -2.89 -15.18 -11.55
CA ALA A 391 -3.30 -13.78 -11.46
C ALA A 391 -4.85 -13.63 -11.42
N PRO A 392 -5.39 -12.51 -10.93
CA PRO A 392 -6.83 -12.21 -10.97
C PRO A 392 -7.33 -11.93 -12.40
N VAL A 393 -8.32 -12.68 -12.89
CA VAL A 393 -8.94 -12.48 -14.22
C VAL A 393 -10.40 -12.05 -14.13
N ARG A 394 -10.81 -11.07 -14.95
CA ARG A 394 -12.21 -10.62 -15.09
C ARG A 394 -13.08 -11.79 -15.57
N ILE A 395 -14.12 -12.13 -14.80
CA ILE A 395 -15.07 -13.19 -15.17
C ILE A 395 -16.17 -12.63 -16.10
N PRO A 396 -16.27 -13.09 -17.36
CA PRO A 396 -17.28 -12.57 -18.29
C PRO A 396 -18.71 -12.90 -17.82
N ASN A 397 -19.55 -11.86 -17.68
CA ASN A 397 -20.94 -11.95 -17.21
C ASN A 397 -21.11 -12.35 -15.73
N GLY A 398 -20.15 -12.02 -14.86
CA GLY A 398 -20.38 -12.07 -13.40
C GLY A 398 -21.52 -11.14 -12.96
N GLU A 399 -22.38 -11.60 -12.03
CA GLU A 399 -23.49 -10.79 -11.50
C GLU A 399 -22.98 -9.79 -10.45
N THR A 400 -23.01 -8.50 -10.81
CA THR A 400 -22.65 -7.33 -9.97
C THR A 400 -23.37 -7.32 -8.63
N ASP A 401 -24.63 -7.77 -8.62
CA ASP A 401 -25.57 -7.60 -7.52
C ASP A 401 -25.26 -8.53 -6.32
N SER A 402 -24.21 -9.36 -6.44
CA SER A 402 -23.81 -10.36 -5.44
C SER A 402 -22.85 -9.84 -4.37
N GLY A 403 -22.21 -8.68 -4.57
CA GLY A 403 -21.18 -8.15 -3.64
C GLY A 403 -19.91 -9.01 -3.56
N ALA A 404 -19.66 -9.87 -4.54
CA ALA A 404 -18.39 -10.57 -4.73
C ALA A 404 -17.47 -9.77 -5.67
N SER A 405 -16.15 -10.00 -5.62
CA SER A 405 -15.27 -9.48 -6.69
C SER A 405 -15.64 -10.14 -8.02
N LEU A 406 -15.58 -9.35 -9.08
CA LEU A 406 -15.77 -9.77 -10.46
C LEU A 406 -14.47 -10.27 -11.12
N PHE A 407 -13.35 -10.20 -10.38
CA PHE A 407 -12.15 -10.99 -10.66
C PHE A 407 -12.15 -12.29 -9.84
N GLN A 408 -11.49 -13.33 -10.36
CA GLN A 408 -11.08 -14.51 -9.60
C GLN A 408 -9.69 -14.95 -10.06
N ALA A 409 -8.95 -15.64 -9.21
CA ALA A 409 -7.63 -16.15 -9.57
C ALA A 409 -7.72 -17.28 -10.61
N GLU A 410 -6.84 -17.25 -11.60
CA GLU A 410 -6.73 -18.24 -12.69
C GLU A 410 -5.27 -18.60 -12.92
N LEU A 411 -4.99 -19.83 -13.34
CA LEU A 411 -3.68 -20.25 -13.84
C LEU A 411 -3.59 -19.95 -15.34
N LEU A 412 -2.96 -18.82 -15.66
CA LEU A 412 -2.67 -18.35 -17.02
C LEU A 412 -1.46 -19.09 -17.58
N ASN A 413 -1.57 -19.59 -18.81
CA ASN A 413 -0.47 -20.24 -19.54
C ASN A 413 -0.12 -19.41 -20.78
N PHE A 414 1.12 -18.93 -20.85
CA PHE A 414 1.57 -18.05 -21.93
C PHE A 414 2.36 -18.83 -22.98
N SER A 415 2.08 -18.58 -24.26
CA SER A 415 2.89 -19.07 -25.37
C SER A 415 3.71 -17.93 -25.97
N ALA A 416 4.98 -18.20 -26.29
CA ALA A 416 6.00 -17.25 -26.77
C ALA A 416 5.74 -16.65 -28.19
N ASN A 417 4.48 -16.65 -28.63
CA ASN A 417 3.99 -16.10 -29.90
C ASN A 417 2.88 -15.04 -29.70
N GLY A 418 2.71 -14.52 -28.47
CA GLY A 418 1.68 -13.52 -28.14
C GLY A 418 0.27 -14.09 -27.91
N THR A 419 0.14 -15.40 -27.66
CA THR A 419 -1.16 -16.05 -27.33
C THR A 419 -1.06 -16.82 -26.02
N GLY A 420 -2.17 -17.09 -25.34
CA GLY A 420 -2.23 -17.91 -24.13
C GLY A 420 -3.64 -18.45 -23.83
N SER A 421 -3.75 -19.20 -22.73
CA SER A 421 -5.00 -19.81 -22.26
C SER A 421 -5.05 -19.87 -20.74
N GLY A 422 -6.24 -19.74 -20.16
CA GLY A 422 -6.48 -20.12 -18.78
C GLY A 422 -6.45 -21.64 -18.60
N THR A 423 -6.65 -22.10 -17.37
CA THR A 423 -6.72 -23.53 -17.02
C THR A 423 -8.11 -23.91 -16.53
N TYR A 424 -8.83 -22.98 -15.89
CA TYR A 424 -10.05 -23.29 -15.13
C TYR A 424 -11.25 -22.39 -15.44
N LEU A 425 -11.03 -21.12 -15.76
CA LEU A 425 -12.04 -20.05 -15.81
C LEU A 425 -12.13 -19.36 -17.18
N ILE A 426 -11.02 -19.22 -17.93
CA ILE A 426 -11.01 -18.57 -19.26
C ILE A 426 -10.40 -19.46 -20.36
N ASP A 427 -10.99 -19.45 -21.56
CA ASP A 427 -10.58 -20.29 -22.68
C ASP A 427 -9.21 -19.87 -23.29
N ALA A 428 -9.11 -18.63 -23.78
CA ALA A 428 -7.98 -18.16 -24.58
C ALA A 428 -7.86 -16.63 -24.58
N PHE A 429 -6.64 -16.13 -24.78
CA PHE A 429 -6.31 -14.71 -24.88
C PHE A 429 -5.12 -14.46 -25.83
N ASP A 430 -5.09 -13.28 -26.44
CA ASP A 430 -3.85 -12.71 -26.99
C ASP A 430 -3.15 -11.89 -25.89
N TRP A 431 -1.83 -11.69 -25.95
CA TRP A 431 -1.10 -10.88 -24.96
C TRP A 431 0.04 -10.04 -25.55
N THR A 432 0.29 -8.88 -24.94
CA THR A 432 1.41 -7.96 -25.24
C THR A 432 1.97 -7.35 -23.95
N ILE A 433 3.16 -6.76 -24.02
CA ILE A 433 3.72 -5.94 -22.94
C ILE A 433 4.22 -4.62 -23.51
N GLU A 434 3.72 -3.50 -22.98
CA GLU A 434 4.11 -2.14 -23.36
C GLU A 434 4.38 -1.32 -22.08
N ASP A 435 5.55 -0.68 -21.99
CA ASP A 435 6.03 0.09 -20.83
C ASP A 435 5.85 -0.63 -19.47
N GLY A 436 6.18 -1.93 -19.46
CA GLY A 436 6.06 -2.84 -18.31
C GLY A 436 4.63 -3.29 -18.00
N THR A 437 3.63 -2.81 -18.72
CA THR A 437 2.22 -3.18 -18.55
C THR A 437 1.91 -4.41 -19.39
N LEU A 438 1.68 -5.55 -18.73
CA LEU A 438 1.16 -6.75 -19.41
C LEU A 438 -0.32 -6.51 -19.75
N THR A 439 -0.69 -6.68 -21.01
CA THR A 439 -2.09 -6.60 -21.46
C THR A 439 -2.53 -7.93 -22.03
N LEU A 440 -3.64 -8.46 -21.53
CA LEU A 440 -4.36 -9.59 -22.12
C LEU A 440 -5.56 -9.07 -22.91
N THR A 441 -5.75 -9.55 -24.14
CA THR A 441 -6.93 -9.26 -24.96
C THR A 441 -7.80 -10.51 -25.06
N TYR A 442 -9.04 -10.41 -24.58
CA TYR A 442 -10.01 -11.51 -24.63
C TYR A 442 -10.85 -11.51 -25.93
N ALA A 443 -11.51 -12.63 -26.20
CA ALA A 443 -12.32 -12.83 -27.41
C ALA A 443 -13.59 -11.94 -27.49
N ASP A 444 -14.00 -11.30 -26.39
CA ASP A 444 -15.03 -10.25 -26.38
C ASP A 444 -14.49 -8.87 -26.81
N GLY A 445 -13.17 -8.74 -26.96
CA GLY A 445 -12.46 -7.49 -27.28
C GLY A 445 -12.10 -6.65 -26.05
N VAL A 446 -12.34 -7.15 -24.82
CA VAL A 446 -11.93 -6.46 -23.59
C VAL A 446 -10.44 -6.70 -23.34
N ASN A 447 -9.73 -5.61 -23.09
CA ASN A 447 -8.34 -5.64 -22.63
C ASN A 447 -8.30 -5.62 -21.10
N VAL A 448 -7.44 -6.43 -20.51
CA VAL A 448 -7.13 -6.44 -19.08
C VAL A 448 -5.63 -6.19 -18.90
N ARG A 449 -5.29 -5.17 -18.12
CA ARG A 449 -3.95 -4.64 -17.89
C ARG A 449 -3.45 -5.06 -16.52
N TYR A 450 -2.18 -5.43 -16.43
CA TYR A 450 -1.54 -5.93 -15.22
C TYR A 450 -0.22 -5.18 -14.95
N ARG A 451 0.00 -4.79 -13.70
CA ARG A 451 1.26 -4.22 -13.18
C ARG A 451 1.54 -4.75 -11.76
N THR A 452 2.80 -4.78 -11.32
CA THR A 452 3.14 -5.22 -9.96
C THR A 452 3.19 -4.02 -9.00
N VAL A 453 2.62 -4.16 -7.82
CA VAL A 453 2.54 -3.06 -6.83
C VAL A 453 3.55 -3.24 -5.71
N ALA A 454 3.75 -4.47 -5.26
CA ALA A 454 4.75 -4.83 -4.24
C ALA A 454 5.33 -6.22 -4.52
N SER A 455 6.63 -6.41 -4.27
CA SER A 455 7.24 -7.74 -4.19
C SER A 455 7.00 -8.29 -2.79
N ILE A 456 6.55 -9.55 -2.72
CA ILE A 456 6.28 -10.27 -1.48
C ILE A 456 7.49 -11.17 -1.19
N ASP A 457 7.90 -11.96 -2.17
CA ASP A 457 9.13 -12.74 -2.17
C ASP A 457 9.66 -12.90 -3.61
N ALA A 458 10.40 -13.98 -3.89
CA ALA A 458 10.96 -14.26 -5.21
C ALA A 458 9.97 -14.93 -6.18
N VAL A 459 8.85 -15.46 -5.67
CA VAL A 459 7.83 -16.20 -6.44
C VAL A 459 6.56 -15.36 -6.60
N ALA A 460 6.25 -14.50 -5.62
CA ALA A 460 4.99 -13.79 -5.54
C ALA A 460 5.08 -12.25 -5.39
N ALA A 461 4.03 -11.59 -5.87
CA ALA A 461 3.83 -10.15 -5.83
C ALA A 461 2.35 -9.77 -5.64
N GLY A 462 2.09 -8.55 -5.16
CA GLY A 462 0.79 -7.92 -5.32
C GLY A 462 0.63 -7.42 -6.75
N VAL A 463 -0.46 -7.78 -7.42
CA VAL A 463 -0.72 -7.48 -8.84
C VAL A 463 -1.93 -6.56 -8.94
N LEU A 464 -1.72 -5.34 -9.44
CA LEU A 464 -2.79 -4.45 -9.89
C LEU A 464 -3.33 -4.98 -11.21
N VAL A 465 -4.64 -5.16 -11.27
CA VAL A 465 -5.39 -5.46 -12.49
C VAL A 465 -6.38 -4.33 -12.79
N ASP A 466 -6.46 -3.90 -14.05
CA ASP A 466 -7.41 -2.89 -14.57
C ASP A 466 -7.98 -3.38 -15.90
N SER A 467 -9.31 -3.49 -16.00
CA SER A 467 -9.99 -4.09 -17.15
C SER A 467 -10.95 -3.12 -17.83
N GLY A 468 -11.05 -3.16 -19.17
CA GLY A 468 -12.07 -2.43 -19.92
C GLY A 468 -11.92 -0.91 -19.91
N ALA A 469 -13.08 -0.23 -19.97
CA ALA A 469 -13.29 1.23 -19.92
C ALA A 469 -14.78 1.53 -19.69
N GLY A 470 -15.13 2.68 -19.10
CA GLY A 470 -16.53 3.09 -18.93
C GLY A 470 -17.34 2.14 -18.05
N ILE A 471 -18.48 1.65 -18.54
CA ILE A 471 -19.39 0.77 -17.79
C ILE A 471 -18.84 -0.65 -17.55
N ASP A 472 -17.89 -1.10 -18.36
CA ASP A 472 -17.22 -2.40 -18.23
C ASP A 472 -15.96 -2.33 -17.35
N ARG A 473 -15.63 -1.15 -16.80
CA ARG A 473 -14.38 -0.93 -16.08
C ARG A 473 -14.38 -1.51 -14.67
N LEU A 474 -13.35 -2.27 -14.33
CA LEU A 474 -13.14 -2.86 -13.00
C LEU A 474 -11.65 -2.90 -12.71
N ALA A 475 -11.25 -2.69 -11.45
CA ALA A 475 -9.87 -2.79 -11.02
C ALA A 475 -9.73 -3.38 -9.61
N GLU A 476 -8.65 -4.12 -9.36
CA GLU A 476 -8.35 -4.77 -8.08
C GLU A 476 -6.83 -4.84 -7.86
N ILE A 477 -6.38 -5.01 -6.61
CA ILE A 477 -5.08 -5.58 -6.29
C ILE A 477 -5.36 -6.93 -5.65
N ASP A 478 -4.82 -8.00 -6.23
CA ASP A 478 -4.85 -9.35 -5.65
C ASP A 478 -3.45 -9.99 -5.76
N PHE A 479 -3.28 -11.15 -5.12
CA PHE A 479 -2.05 -11.90 -5.08
C PHE A 479 -1.77 -12.60 -6.42
N GLY A 480 -0.53 -12.54 -6.91
CA GLY A 480 -0.11 -13.22 -8.13
C GLY A 480 1.30 -13.79 -8.03
N PHE A 481 1.56 -14.91 -8.71
CA PHE A 481 2.81 -15.67 -8.57
C PHE A 481 3.12 -16.54 -9.79
N GLU A 482 4.39 -16.87 -9.98
CA GLU A 482 4.85 -17.82 -11.00
C GLU A 482 4.44 -19.26 -10.65
N ALA A 483 4.12 -20.07 -11.65
CA ALA A 483 3.77 -21.49 -11.49
C ALA A 483 4.92 -22.43 -11.89
N ASP A 484 5.34 -23.31 -10.97
CA ASP A 484 6.21 -24.44 -11.30
C ASP A 484 5.35 -25.62 -11.80
N PRO A 485 5.49 -26.07 -13.07
CA PRO A 485 4.77 -27.24 -13.57
C PRO A 485 5.16 -28.58 -12.91
N ALA A 486 6.13 -28.59 -11.99
CA ALA A 486 6.45 -29.73 -11.13
C ALA A 486 5.80 -29.68 -9.73
N ALA A 487 5.19 -28.55 -9.32
CA ALA A 487 4.56 -28.41 -8.02
C ALA A 487 3.37 -29.38 -7.85
N SER A 488 3.30 -30.06 -6.70
CA SER A 488 2.18 -30.94 -6.36
C SER A 488 2.16 -31.28 -4.87
N ILE A 489 0.98 -31.50 -4.29
CA ILE A 489 0.86 -31.86 -2.88
C ILE A 489 1.12 -33.38 -2.72
N ASP A 490 2.24 -33.78 -2.10
CA ASP A 490 2.47 -35.18 -1.70
C ASP A 490 1.54 -35.56 -0.52
N PRO A 491 0.61 -36.51 -0.68
CA PRO A 491 -0.29 -36.95 0.39
C PRO A 491 0.40 -37.45 1.67
N LEU A 492 1.69 -37.81 1.59
CA LEU A 492 2.48 -38.28 2.74
C LEU A 492 3.02 -37.16 3.63
N ASP A 493 3.07 -35.90 3.15
CA ASP A 493 3.65 -34.77 3.91
C ASP A 493 2.64 -33.64 4.24
N VAL A 494 1.34 -33.87 4.04
CA VAL A 494 0.26 -32.89 4.34
C VAL A 494 0.04 -32.66 5.85
N ALA A 495 0.67 -33.43 6.74
CA ALA A 495 0.51 -33.24 8.18
C ALA A 495 1.28 -32.01 8.67
N GLY A 496 0.58 -30.99 9.19
CA GLY A 496 1.18 -29.70 9.54
C GLY A 496 0.19 -28.68 10.10
N GLN A 497 0.72 -27.53 10.52
CA GLN A 497 -0.03 -26.28 10.66
C GLN A 497 0.32 -25.41 9.46
N TYR A 498 -0.69 -24.92 8.74
CA TYR A 498 -0.55 -24.11 7.53
C TYR A 498 -1.14 -22.74 7.82
N PHE A 499 -0.27 -21.78 8.11
CA PHE A 499 -0.66 -20.40 8.44
C PHE A 499 -0.88 -19.62 7.14
N GLN A 500 -2.04 -18.99 7.00
CA GLN A 500 -2.37 -18.20 5.82
C GLN A 500 -1.52 -16.93 5.79
N PHE A 501 -0.91 -16.62 4.64
CA PHE A 501 -0.06 -15.43 4.45
C PHE A 501 1.16 -15.28 5.38
N GLY A 502 1.52 -16.32 6.15
CA GLY A 502 2.68 -16.32 7.05
C GLY A 502 2.32 -16.47 8.52
N VAL A 503 3.31 -16.47 9.41
CA VAL A 503 3.07 -16.62 10.86
C VAL A 503 2.98 -15.25 11.54
N GLY A 504 1.76 -14.76 11.76
CA GLY A 504 1.47 -13.49 12.42
C GLY A 504 -0.03 -13.21 12.42
N GLU A 505 -0.50 -12.21 13.18
CA GLU A 505 -1.89 -11.79 13.07
C GLU A 505 -2.19 -11.20 11.69
N GLU A 506 -3.41 -11.40 11.17
CA GLU A 506 -3.84 -10.86 9.88
C GLU A 506 -4.69 -9.57 9.99
N ASN A 507 -5.21 -9.21 11.18
CA ASN A 507 -6.27 -8.20 11.35
C ASN A 507 -6.20 -7.36 12.67
N GLY A 508 -5.00 -7.03 13.20
CA GLY A 508 -4.92 -6.27 14.46
C GLY A 508 -3.52 -5.98 15.02
N GLY A 509 -2.48 -6.67 14.55
CA GLY A 509 -1.07 -6.37 14.89
C GLY A 509 -0.60 -6.80 16.29
N ASP A 510 -1.36 -7.59 17.07
CA ASP A 510 -0.89 -8.08 18.37
C ASP A 510 0.20 -9.16 18.17
N PRO A 511 1.46 -8.94 18.64
CA PRO A 511 2.58 -9.84 18.38
C PRO A 511 2.50 -11.18 19.14
N ARG A 512 1.43 -11.42 19.91
CA ARG A 512 1.13 -12.70 20.57
C ARG A 512 0.26 -13.61 19.70
N LEU A 513 -0.46 -13.04 18.73
CA LEU A 513 -1.33 -13.75 17.80
C LEU A 513 -0.56 -14.24 16.56
N LYS A 514 -1.14 -15.21 15.86
CA LYS A 514 -0.53 -15.94 14.73
C LYS A 514 -1.48 -16.13 13.55
N GLY A 515 -2.72 -15.66 13.64
CA GLY A 515 -3.66 -15.57 12.52
C GLY A 515 -4.36 -16.88 12.16
N PHE A 516 -5.01 -16.88 10.99
CA PHE A 516 -5.73 -18.02 10.44
C PHE A 516 -4.77 -19.15 10.06
N ARG A 517 -5.14 -20.38 10.40
CA ARG A 517 -4.39 -21.58 10.00
C ARG A 517 -5.26 -22.82 9.83
N PHE A 518 -4.84 -23.71 8.94
CA PHE A 518 -5.30 -25.10 8.92
C PHE A 518 -4.37 -25.98 9.74
N VAL A 519 -4.91 -26.76 10.66
CA VAL A 519 -4.19 -27.78 11.44
C VAL A 519 -4.58 -29.14 10.90
N LEU A 520 -3.70 -29.78 10.13
CA LEU A 520 -3.97 -31.03 9.39
C LEU A 520 -3.28 -32.21 10.07
N GLN A 521 -4.06 -33.19 10.54
CA GLN A 521 -3.58 -34.40 11.21
C GLN A 521 -3.43 -35.56 10.21
N ALA A 522 -2.41 -36.40 10.39
CA ALA A 522 -2.06 -37.50 9.47
C ALA A 522 -3.12 -38.63 9.34
N ASP A 523 -4.28 -38.51 9.97
CA ASP A 523 -5.42 -39.43 9.85
C ASP A 523 -6.59 -38.87 9.01
N GLY A 524 -6.39 -37.71 8.36
CA GLY A 524 -7.44 -37.02 7.60
C GLY A 524 -8.39 -36.18 8.46
N SER A 525 -8.12 -36.04 9.77
CA SER A 525 -8.78 -35.05 10.62
C SER A 525 -8.02 -33.72 10.64
N GLY A 526 -8.67 -32.66 11.11
CA GLY A 526 -8.01 -31.39 11.36
C GLY A 526 -8.94 -30.34 11.95
N SER A 527 -8.44 -29.11 12.02
CA SER A 527 -9.26 -27.92 12.33
C SER A 527 -8.81 -26.69 11.56
N GLN A 528 -9.76 -25.87 11.14
CA GLN A 528 -9.53 -24.46 10.85
C GLN A 528 -9.42 -23.74 12.20
N ALA A 529 -8.31 -23.03 12.45
CA ALA A 529 -8.07 -22.33 13.71
C ALA A 529 -7.68 -20.86 13.48
N THR A 530 -8.08 -20.00 14.40
CA THR A 530 -7.67 -18.60 14.50
C THR A 530 -7.42 -18.33 15.99
N ASP A 531 -6.29 -17.72 16.35
CA ASP A 531 -6.11 -17.17 17.69
C ASP A 531 -6.59 -15.71 17.76
N PHE A 532 -7.10 -15.32 18.93
CA PHE A 532 -7.52 -13.96 19.25
C PHE A 532 -7.29 -13.66 20.74
N VAL A 533 -7.35 -12.38 21.12
CA VAL A 533 -7.27 -11.93 22.52
C VAL A 533 -8.68 -11.88 23.11
N ASP A 534 -8.89 -12.50 24.27
CA ASP A 534 -10.19 -12.48 24.97
C ASP A 534 -10.39 -11.25 25.88
N GLU A 535 -11.57 -11.14 26.49
CA GLU A 535 -11.94 -10.07 27.44
C GLU A 535 -11.00 -9.98 28.68
N ASN A 536 -10.24 -11.03 28.97
CA ASN A 536 -9.27 -11.09 30.07
C ASN A 536 -7.83 -10.73 29.61
N GLY A 537 -7.62 -10.51 28.32
CA GLY A 537 -6.31 -10.29 27.72
C GLY A 537 -5.52 -11.59 27.45
N GLU A 538 -6.14 -12.77 27.58
CA GLU A 538 -5.51 -14.06 27.29
C GLU A 538 -5.64 -14.41 25.79
N VAL A 539 -4.62 -15.07 25.22
CA VAL A 539 -4.67 -15.55 23.83
C VAL A 539 -5.36 -16.92 23.79
N VAL A 540 -6.43 -17.01 23.01
CA VAL A 540 -7.32 -18.19 22.91
C VAL A 540 -7.51 -18.62 21.45
N ASP A 541 -7.63 -19.93 21.22
CA ASP A 541 -7.82 -20.53 19.90
C ASP A 541 -9.30 -20.85 19.62
N ALA A 542 -9.88 -20.21 18.60
CA ALA A 542 -11.15 -20.62 18.00
C ALA A 542 -10.90 -21.71 16.95
N ALA A 543 -11.11 -22.98 17.32
CA ALA A 543 -10.92 -24.13 16.42
C ALA A 543 -12.24 -24.75 15.94
N LEU A 544 -12.43 -24.82 14.61
CA LEU A 544 -13.57 -25.44 13.94
C LEU A 544 -13.09 -26.70 13.21
N PRO A 545 -13.62 -27.91 13.50
CA PRO A 545 -13.10 -29.14 12.94
C PRO A 545 -13.37 -29.24 11.43
N LEU A 546 -12.46 -29.94 10.74
CA LEU A 546 -12.51 -30.24 9.31
C LEU A 546 -12.06 -31.67 9.03
N ARG A 547 -12.32 -32.14 7.81
CA ARG A 547 -11.74 -33.34 7.21
C ARG A 547 -10.94 -32.96 5.99
N TRP A 548 -9.86 -33.69 5.73
CA TRP A 548 -9.02 -33.46 4.56
C TRP A 548 -8.62 -34.76 3.88
N VAL A 549 -8.44 -34.70 2.56
CA VAL A 549 -7.92 -35.78 1.71
C VAL A 549 -7.02 -35.16 0.65
N ALA A 550 -5.84 -35.73 0.42
CA ALA A 550 -4.99 -35.38 -0.71
C ALA A 550 -5.08 -36.48 -1.79
N GLU A 551 -5.48 -36.11 -3.00
CA GLU A 551 -5.63 -37.00 -4.15
C GLU A 551 -5.32 -36.23 -5.44
N GLY A 552 -4.66 -36.88 -6.41
CA GLY A 552 -4.33 -36.27 -7.71
C GLY A 552 -3.28 -35.14 -7.69
N GLY A 553 -2.70 -34.83 -6.53
CA GLY A 553 -1.82 -33.66 -6.32
C GLY A 553 -2.56 -32.43 -5.75
N GLU A 554 -3.89 -32.54 -5.58
CA GLU A 554 -4.74 -31.54 -4.93
C GLU A 554 -5.03 -31.92 -3.47
N LEU A 555 -5.37 -30.93 -2.64
CA LEU A 555 -5.81 -31.12 -1.25
C LEU A 555 -7.26 -30.65 -1.10
N LEU A 556 -8.17 -31.60 -0.88
CA LEU A 556 -9.58 -31.36 -0.59
C LEU A 556 -9.79 -31.22 0.92
N ILE A 557 -10.26 -30.06 1.36
CA ILE A 557 -10.68 -29.76 2.72
C ILE A 557 -12.21 -29.62 2.75
N THR A 558 -12.85 -30.26 3.72
CA THR A 558 -14.32 -30.24 3.90
C THR A 558 -14.69 -29.98 5.36
N ARG A 559 -15.77 -29.23 5.58
CA ARG A 559 -16.36 -28.98 6.90
C ARG A 559 -17.83 -29.36 6.91
N TYR A 560 -18.25 -29.97 8.02
CA TYR A 560 -19.62 -30.46 8.19
C TYR A 560 -20.28 -29.93 9.46
N GLN A 561 -21.58 -29.67 9.39
CA GLN A 561 -22.43 -29.30 10.52
C GLN A 561 -23.72 -30.13 10.54
N ASP A 562 -24.23 -30.39 11.74
CA ASP A 562 -25.52 -31.02 11.94
C ASP A 562 -26.64 -30.07 11.54
N GLY A 563 -27.55 -30.52 10.66
CA GLY A 563 -28.57 -29.66 10.05
C GLY A 563 -29.67 -29.15 10.98
N ASP A 564 -29.85 -29.77 12.16
CA ASP A 564 -30.85 -29.34 13.15
C ASP A 564 -30.26 -28.38 14.21
N SER A 565 -28.96 -28.50 14.52
CA SER A 565 -28.31 -27.76 15.62
C SER A 565 -27.20 -26.79 15.19
N GLY A 566 -26.69 -26.88 13.95
CA GLY A 566 -25.52 -26.13 13.48
C GLY A 566 -24.20 -26.56 14.14
N ALA A 567 -24.21 -27.52 15.05
CA ALA A 567 -22.99 -28.00 15.72
C ALA A 567 -22.09 -28.76 14.73
N PRO A 568 -20.75 -28.68 14.85
CA PRO A 568 -19.85 -29.46 14.00
C PRO A 568 -20.06 -30.97 14.16
N CYS A 569 -19.96 -31.72 13.07
CA CYS A 569 -20.23 -33.16 13.03
C CYS A 569 -19.26 -33.92 12.13
N ASP A 570 -19.27 -35.25 12.21
CA ASP A 570 -18.46 -36.14 11.39
C ASP A 570 -19.34 -37.08 10.53
N PRO A 571 -19.14 -37.16 9.21
CA PRO A 571 -19.73 -38.22 8.39
C PRO A 571 -19.29 -39.61 8.88
N PRO A 572 -20.16 -40.65 8.83
CA PRO A 572 -21.50 -40.67 8.23
C PRO A 572 -22.62 -40.46 9.27
N ALA A 573 -22.47 -39.57 10.25
CA ALA A 573 -23.53 -39.31 11.23
C ALA A 573 -24.82 -38.80 10.55
N THR A 574 -25.97 -39.34 10.95
CA THR A 574 -27.29 -38.87 10.49
C THR A 574 -27.48 -37.41 10.88
N GLY A 575 -27.93 -36.57 9.94
CA GLY A 575 -28.10 -35.12 10.15
C GLY A 575 -26.89 -34.29 9.71
N CYS A 576 -25.72 -34.90 9.54
CA CYS A 576 -24.47 -34.22 9.20
C CYS A 576 -24.45 -33.80 7.71
N GLN A 577 -24.27 -32.50 7.45
CA GLN A 577 -24.31 -31.86 6.12
C GLN A 577 -23.01 -31.12 5.83
N LEU A 578 -22.58 -31.12 4.56
CA LEU A 578 -21.44 -30.31 4.09
C LEU A 578 -21.82 -28.81 4.15
N VAL A 579 -20.89 -27.95 4.57
CA VAL A 579 -21.11 -26.49 4.68
C VAL A 579 -19.99 -25.64 4.05
N ASP A 580 -18.75 -26.15 4.01
CA ASP A 580 -17.60 -25.50 3.36
C ASP A 580 -16.79 -26.62 2.66
N GLU A 581 -16.58 -26.50 1.35
CA GLU A 581 -15.65 -27.31 0.57
C GLU A 581 -14.58 -26.38 -0.02
N ARG A 582 -13.31 -26.78 0.13
CA ARG A 582 -12.14 -26.08 -0.43
C ARG A 582 -11.25 -27.10 -1.12
N ARG A 583 -10.90 -26.86 -2.37
CA ARG A 583 -9.88 -27.61 -3.12
C ARG A 583 -8.69 -26.70 -3.30
N LEU A 584 -7.56 -27.09 -2.72
CA LEU A 584 -6.30 -26.38 -2.82
C LEU A 584 -5.42 -27.10 -3.85
N VAL A 585 -5.10 -26.42 -4.95
CA VAL A 585 -4.15 -26.90 -5.96
C VAL A 585 -2.81 -26.26 -5.65
N ALA A 586 -1.74 -27.04 -5.44
CA ALA A 586 -0.40 -26.48 -5.37
C ALA A 586 0.08 -26.09 -6.76
N VAL A 587 0.67 -24.90 -6.85
CA VAL A 587 1.10 -24.29 -8.11
C VAL A 587 2.56 -23.83 -8.04
N ASN A 588 3.08 -23.54 -6.84
CA ASN A 588 4.51 -23.38 -6.59
C ASN A 588 4.84 -23.69 -5.11
N GLU A 589 6.11 -23.88 -4.77
CA GLU A 589 6.59 -24.05 -3.39
C GLU A 589 8.00 -23.45 -3.18
N ASP A 590 8.22 -22.79 -2.03
CA ASP A 590 9.57 -22.36 -1.58
C ASP A 590 9.81 -22.85 -0.14
N GLY A 591 10.51 -23.97 -0.02
CA GLY A 591 10.88 -24.60 1.25
C GLY A 591 9.69 -25.17 2.02
N GLU A 592 9.06 -24.36 2.87
CA GLU A 592 7.84 -24.70 3.62
C GLU A 592 6.67 -23.74 3.27
N ARG A 593 6.87 -22.79 2.34
CA ARG A 593 5.81 -21.91 1.81
C ARG A 593 5.20 -22.57 0.57
N PHE A 594 3.87 -22.72 0.58
CA PHE A 594 3.11 -23.28 -0.54
C PHE A 594 2.26 -22.21 -1.19
N TYR A 595 2.38 -22.02 -2.50
CA TYR A 595 1.56 -21.10 -3.28
C TYR A 595 0.43 -21.89 -3.94
N LEU A 596 -0.81 -21.56 -3.56
CA LEU A 596 -2.00 -22.37 -3.79
C LEU A 596 -3.08 -21.59 -4.54
N LEU A 597 -3.77 -22.29 -5.43
CA LEU A 597 -5.05 -21.83 -5.98
C LEU A 597 -6.17 -22.49 -5.17
N GLU A 598 -6.91 -21.70 -4.37
CA GLU A 598 -8.04 -22.17 -3.57
C GLU A 598 -9.34 -22.01 -4.35
N PHE A 599 -9.95 -23.13 -4.76
CA PHE A 599 -11.34 -23.18 -5.21
C PHE A 599 -12.24 -23.47 -4.02
N ARG A 600 -13.20 -22.60 -3.72
CA ARG A 600 -14.09 -22.73 -2.57
C ARG A 600 -15.56 -22.68 -2.95
N GLN A 601 -16.33 -23.62 -2.38
CA GLN A 601 -17.79 -23.66 -2.47
C GLN A 601 -18.40 -23.74 -1.06
N ARG A 602 -19.33 -22.84 -0.76
CA ARG A 602 -20.14 -22.88 0.47
C ARG A 602 -21.47 -23.59 0.23
N TYR A 603 -22.04 -24.13 1.31
CA TYR A 603 -23.33 -24.82 1.30
C TYR A 603 -24.17 -24.40 2.51
N ALA A 604 -25.49 -24.39 2.36
CA ALA A 604 -26.47 -24.19 3.42
C ALA A 604 -27.61 -25.21 3.26
N GLY A 605 -27.99 -25.91 4.33
CA GLY A 605 -28.98 -26.99 4.26
C GLY A 605 -28.56 -28.16 3.36
N GLY A 606 -27.25 -28.34 3.11
CA GLY A 606 -26.70 -29.30 2.15
C GLY A 606 -26.86 -28.90 0.68
N VAL A 607 -27.28 -27.67 0.38
CA VAL A 607 -27.42 -27.11 -0.98
C VAL A 607 -26.36 -26.03 -1.20
N VAL A 608 -25.85 -25.91 -2.43
CA VAL A 608 -24.93 -24.84 -2.86
C VAL A 608 -25.45 -23.46 -2.44
N ASN A 609 -24.60 -22.69 -1.75
CA ASN A 609 -24.93 -21.37 -1.23
C ASN A 609 -23.92 -20.32 -1.74
N GLY A 610 -24.35 -19.50 -2.69
CA GLY A 610 -23.50 -18.56 -3.41
C GLY A 610 -22.65 -19.21 -4.51
N PRO A 611 -22.03 -18.42 -5.39
CA PRO A 611 -21.12 -18.90 -6.43
C PRO A 611 -19.86 -19.51 -5.82
N ALA A 612 -19.16 -20.33 -6.61
CA ALA A 612 -17.81 -20.76 -6.29
C ALA A 612 -16.83 -19.57 -6.45
N THR A 613 -15.83 -19.50 -5.56
CA THR A 613 -14.78 -18.48 -5.58
C THR A 613 -13.42 -19.14 -5.77
N THR A 614 -12.62 -18.63 -6.71
CA THR A 614 -11.23 -19.04 -6.92
C THR A 614 -10.31 -17.91 -6.48
N VAL A 615 -9.39 -18.16 -5.55
CA VAL A 615 -8.50 -17.14 -4.96
C VAL A 615 -7.05 -17.60 -4.88
N ALA A 616 -6.13 -16.66 -5.09
CA ALA A 616 -4.69 -16.87 -5.05
C ALA A 616 -4.18 -16.69 -3.61
N ARG A 617 -3.45 -17.68 -3.06
CA ARG A 617 -3.01 -17.67 -1.66
C ARG A 617 -1.63 -18.27 -1.48
N PHE A 618 -0.96 -17.93 -0.38
CA PHE A 618 0.16 -18.73 0.12
C PHE A 618 -0.06 -19.15 1.58
N TYR A 619 0.56 -20.27 1.95
CA TYR A 619 0.50 -20.85 3.28
C TYR A 619 1.89 -21.25 3.76
N ASP A 620 2.29 -20.76 4.93
CA ASP A 620 3.54 -21.15 5.60
C ASP A 620 3.29 -22.38 6.47
N ARG A 621 3.94 -23.49 6.11
CA ARG A 621 3.87 -24.75 6.83
C ARG A 621 4.79 -24.76 8.04
N VAL A 622 4.28 -25.26 9.14
CA VAL A 622 4.98 -25.48 10.40
C VAL A 622 4.64 -26.87 10.93
N PRO A 623 5.61 -27.71 11.33
CA PRO A 623 5.32 -29.05 11.84
C PRO A 623 4.38 -29.05 13.06
N LEU A 624 3.47 -30.03 13.14
CA LEU A 624 2.52 -30.20 14.27
C LEU A 624 3.18 -30.26 15.66
N ALA A 625 4.46 -30.66 15.72
CA ALA A 625 5.23 -30.76 16.96
C ALA A 625 6.00 -29.46 17.34
N ALA A 626 5.94 -28.43 16.49
CA ALA A 626 6.56 -27.13 16.78
C ALA A 626 5.86 -26.47 17.98
N LYS A 627 6.65 -25.99 18.93
CA LYS A 627 6.16 -25.22 20.08
C LYS A 627 6.18 -23.74 19.76
N ASN A 628 5.37 -22.95 20.48
CA ASN A 628 5.36 -21.49 20.44
C ASN A 628 6.79 -20.92 20.36
N GLY A 629 7.04 -20.07 19.36
CA GLY A 629 8.37 -19.51 19.06
C GLY A 629 8.94 -19.86 17.68
N PHE A 630 8.22 -20.60 16.83
CA PHE A 630 8.54 -20.65 15.40
C PHE A 630 7.90 -19.45 14.70
N VAL A 631 8.72 -18.58 14.12
CA VAL A 631 8.30 -17.42 13.34
C VAL A 631 9.08 -17.44 12.03
N LEU A 632 8.39 -17.75 10.93
CA LEU A 632 8.78 -17.23 9.63
C LEU A 632 8.24 -15.79 9.59
N PRO A 633 9.08 -14.76 9.36
CA PRO A 633 8.57 -13.41 9.28
C PRO A 633 7.60 -13.32 8.10
N ALA A 634 6.44 -12.69 8.32
CA ALA A 634 5.57 -12.30 7.23
C ALA A 634 6.41 -11.52 6.18
N PRO A 635 6.23 -11.79 4.88
CA PRO A 635 6.97 -11.10 3.84
C PRO A 635 6.63 -9.61 3.87
N ALA A 636 7.54 -8.80 4.40
CA ALA A 636 7.41 -7.35 4.36
C ALA A 636 7.30 -6.91 2.90
N LEU A 637 6.18 -6.27 2.55
CA LEU A 637 5.92 -5.76 1.20
C LEU A 637 7.06 -4.83 0.78
N ARG A 638 7.86 -5.28 -0.20
CA ARG A 638 8.99 -4.50 -0.71
C ARG A 638 8.57 -3.72 -1.94
N THR A 639 9.10 -2.50 -2.02
CA THR A 639 9.04 -1.70 -3.24
C THR A 639 9.52 -2.55 -4.43
N PRO A 640 8.74 -2.65 -5.51
CA PRO A 640 9.04 -3.59 -6.58
C PRO A 640 10.32 -3.15 -7.29
N ALA A 641 11.36 -3.97 -7.21
CA ALA A 641 12.55 -3.78 -8.02
C ALA A 641 12.15 -3.80 -9.52
N PRO A 642 12.79 -2.98 -10.38
CA PRO A 642 12.58 -3.07 -11.83
C PRO A 642 12.92 -4.48 -12.33
N GLY A 643 11.89 -5.29 -12.54
CA GLY A 643 12.00 -6.74 -12.68
C GLY A 643 12.33 -7.43 -11.36
N ALA A 644 11.35 -7.55 -10.44
CA ALA A 644 11.48 -8.36 -9.23
C ALA A 644 11.78 -9.85 -9.52
N LEU A 645 11.47 -10.31 -10.74
CA LEU A 645 11.77 -11.65 -11.26
C LEU A 645 13.20 -11.79 -11.85
N GLN A 646 13.99 -10.71 -11.97
CA GLN A 646 15.34 -10.73 -12.60
C GLN A 646 16.42 -11.51 -11.83
N HIS A 647 16.10 -12.17 -10.72
CA HIS A 647 17.02 -13.04 -9.99
C HIS A 647 16.82 -14.53 -10.27
N LEU A 648 15.98 -14.88 -11.25
CA LEU A 648 15.68 -16.25 -11.67
C LEU A 648 16.69 -16.86 -12.68
N HIS A 649 17.99 -16.53 -12.61
CA HIS A 649 19.08 -17.18 -13.39
C HIS A 649 20.45 -17.15 -12.68
#